data_AF-A0A5E8AF12-F1
#
_entry.id   AF-A0A5E8AF12-F1
#
_cell.length_a   1.000
_cell.length_b   1.000
_cell.length_c   1.000
_cell.angle_alpha   90.00
_cell.angle_beta   90.00
_cell.angle_gamma   90.00
#
_symmetry.space_group_name_H-M   'P 1'
#
loop_
_entity.id
_entity.type
_entity.pdbx_description
1 polymer ?
#
loop_
_entity_poly.entity_id
_entity_poly.type
_entity_poly.pdbx_seq_one_letter_code
_entity_poly.pdbx_strand_id
1 'polypeptide(L)'
;MRKLDRQMTQSGVSRPRPARGLSISLAMAILLGGSLSGLAGDASGLLFEAARPPFPAEPASRQVSQSGAGTAPAQPATAEVPQLDPVQTAALYYYAKQRQTGRVEAELARLRALHPGFVPPQDLYIAADRIVPDETSLWDLFAADDFTGIDAEIIRRKAADQAWEPTQDFATKLARKKLRVRMTELAQAGDWLAVADIAAGIDPETETDVDLVWTGIDALSASGNRQGLARMLRGLLDRQGKNRLSDEHLVVTLQKALRDFPASEIRVLAAGLWPQENGAFLPSALRLDLARKDVADFNASKDAAPVAVETVGLLALEARTSRKPEDLSLLGWHDLKLENPEAAEEWFTAAMEIAPDPENAKGMYLSLARQAKDKQAFEFASLHLDVLSDDPAFLLNVLSPRFGKPGQAIVSEDAVLAYSTAILETGAADHAEILGWYAYNSRQFEAAEAWFRQSYVWEATADRLKGLALTMLRQGRKKDYAALKAEHGGLYPDIWPEIAAAPTPDRKDAASVAEPARGVKTSYVRHFEAKNYPACLREIDRLGASAQKPAVALIRGWCELGLKRFNDARSSFEVAMSGTGQQRSDAVYGAGLSLLGARLTDEAEALITAWPLSQARERELRVEIYMQRARSAFEQQQFESALAALDARAALVAESRDLMQMRAWAYYHLGRSDRAKAIFRQLNMVIRDTAALAAIEMINTREGN
;
A
#
# COMPACT_ATOMS: atom_id res chain seq x y z
N MET A 1 68.15 -51.36 -47.39
CA MET A 1 68.25 -51.27 -48.86
C MET A 1 67.63 -49.94 -49.32
N ARG A 2 68.42 -49.10 -50.01
CA ARG A 2 68.07 -47.98 -50.94
C ARG A 2 67.12 -46.87 -50.39
N LYS A 3 67.61 -45.64 -50.13
CA LYS A 3 67.69 -44.44 -51.02
C LYS A 3 66.29 -44.03 -51.54
N LEU A 4 65.78 -42.79 -51.47
CA LEU A 4 66.34 -41.42 -51.50
C LEU A 4 65.24 -40.37 -51.18
N ASP A 5 65.63 -39.25 -50.56
CA ASP A 5 65.15 -37.84 -50.63
C ASP A 5 63.68 -37.43 -50.88
N ARG A 6 63.12 -36.54 -50.03
CA ARG A 6 63.02 -35.07 -50.26
C ARG A 6 62.19 -34.30 -49.21
N GLN A 7 62.81 -33.24 -48.70
CA GLN A 7 62.33 -31.85 -48.46
C GLN A 7 61.17 -31.48 -47.50
N MET A 8 61.56 -30.62 -46.54
CA MET A 8 60.94 -29.36 -46.09
C MET A 8 59.50 -29.37 -45.52
N THR A 9 59.37 -29.06 -44.21
CA THR A 9 59.05 -27.70 -43.72
C THR A 9 59.04 -27.67 -42.18
N GLN A 10 59.51 -26.54 -41.64
CA GLN A 10 59.78 -26.28 -40.22
C GLN A 10 58.51 -25.97 -39.41
N SER A 11 58.51 -26.44 -38.17
CA SER A 11 57.62 -26.05 -37.07
C SER A 11 58.46 -25.50 -35.91
N GLY A 12 57.92 -24.54 -35.14
CA GLY A 12 58.48 -24.12 -33.84
C GLY A 12 58.56 -22.59 -33.66
N VAL A 13 57.44 -21.94 -33.28
CA VAL A 13 57.11 -21.48 -31.91
C VAL A 13 57.81 -20.17 -31.50
N SER A 14 57.02 -19.09 -31.50
CA SER A 14 57.27 -17.86 -30.75
C SER A 14 55.96 -17.38 -30.09
N ARG A 15 56.02 -17.10 -28.78
CA ARG A 15 55.04 -16.34 -27.96
C ARG A 15 54.92 -14.89 -28.50
N PRO A 16 53.82 -14.09 -28.28
CA PRO A 16 53.41 -13.61 -26.95
C PRO A 16 51.92 -13.20 -26.70
N ARG A 17 51.63 -13.02 -25.39
CA ARG A 17 50.55 -12.23 -24.71
C ARG A 17 49.07 -12.58 -24.95
N PRO A 18 48.27 -12.67 -23.86
CA PRO A 18 46.85 -12.33 -23.91
C PRO A 18 46.55 -11.08 -23.08
N ALA A 19 46.02 -10.06 -23.76
CA ALA A 19 44.92 -9.28 -23.23
C ALA A 19 43.64 -10.05 -23.60
N ARG A 20 42.77 -10.33 -22.64
CA ARG A 20 41.42 -10.85 -22.91
C ARG A 20 40.44 -10.19 -21.96
N GLY A 21 39.63 -9.29 -22.51
CA GLY A 21 38.26 -9.10 -22.06
C GLY A 21 37.49 -10.41 -22.28
N LEU A 22 36.68 -10.79 -21.30
CA LEU A 22 35.74 -11.89 -21.44
C LEU A 22 34.37 -11.30 -21.79
N SER A 23 34.01 -11.46 -23.05
CA SER A 23 32.63 -11.48 -23.51
C SER A 23 31.98 -12.76 -22.97
N ILE A 24 30.90 -12.61 -22.21
CA ILE A 24 30.07 -13.74 -21.76
C ILE A 24 29.13 -14.09 -22.91
N SER A 25 29.47 -15.15 -23.65
CA SER A 25 28.55 -15.78 -24.60
C SER A 25 27.62 -16.73 -23.86
N LEU A 26 26.33 -16.47 -24.05
CA LEU A 26 25.16 -17.23 -23.67
C LEU A 26 25.24 -18.68 -24.18
N ALA A 27 25.24 -19.65 -23.28
CA ALA A 27 25.07 -21.06 -23.61
C ALA A 27 23.65 -21.51 -23.24
N MET A 28 22.87 -21.75 -24.28
CA MET A 28 21.49 -22.23 -24.29
C MET A 28 21.47 -23.73 -23.94
N ALA A 29 20.89 -24.08 -22.79
CA ALA A 29 20.63 -25.46 -22.41
C ALA A 29 19.10 -25.71 -22.46
N ILE A 30 18.70 -26.51 -23.45
CA ILE A 30 17.35 -27.02 -23.64
C ILE A 30 17.16 -28.18 -22.67
N LEU A 31 16.24 -28.05 -21.72
CA LEU A 31 15.70 -29.16 -20.93
C LEU A 31 14.16 -29.11 -20.99
N LEU A 32 13.60 -30.19 -21.54
CA LEU A 32 12.19 -30.50 -21.54
C LEU A 32 11.71 -30.73 -20.10
N GLY A 33 10.78 -29.91 -19.63
CA GLY A 33 10.01 -30.11 -18.40
C GLY A 33 8.67 -29.41 -18.56
N GLY A 34 7.58 -30.18 -18.43
CA GLY A 34 6.21 -29.74 -18.72
C GLY A 34 5.79 -28.51 -17.92
N SER A 35 5.29 -27.51 -18.64
CA SER A 35 4.76 -26.27 -18.08
C SER A 35 3.40 -26.51 -17.44
N LEU A 36 3.37 -26.59 -16.10
CA LEU A 36 2.23 -26.11 -15.33
C LEU A 36 2.25 -24.57 -15.38
N SER A 37 1.85 -24.01 -16.53
CA SER A 37 1.56 -22.58 -16.65
C SER A 37 0.14 -22.35 -16.15
N GLY A 38 0.00 -22.12 -14.85
CA GLY A 38 -1.24 -21.69 -14.21
C GLY A 38 -1.01 -20.39 -13.45
N LEU A 39 -1.69 -19.33 -13.92
CA LEU A 39 -1.98 -18.08 -13.19
C LEU A 39 -0.84 -17.06 -13.01
N ALA A 40 -0.32 -16.55 -14.12
CA ALA A 40 0.02 -15.13 -14.23
C ALA A 40 -0.76 -14.59 -15.43
N GLY A 41 -1.99 -14.15 -15.19
CA GLY A 41 -2.83 -13.58 -16.24
C GLY A 41 -2.26 -12.24 -16.69
N ASP A 42 -2.08 -12.08 -18.01
CA ASP A 42 -1.83 -10.78 -18.63
C ASP A 42 -2.92 -9.80 -18.18
N ALA A 43 -2.53 -8.79 -17.41
CA ALA A 43 -3.42 -7.85 -16.72
C ALA A 43 -3.94 -6.72 -17.62
N SER A 44 -3.91 -6.92 -18.94
CA SER A 44 -4.34 -5.91 -19.92
C SER A 44 -5.83 -6.04 -20.21
N GLY A 45 -6.56 -4.95 -20.07
CA GLY A 45 -7.96 -4.86 -20.50
C GLY A 45 -9.01 -5.18 -19.45
N LEU A 46 -8.64 -5.26 -18.16
CA LEU A 46 -9.60 -5.42 -17.07
C LEU A 46 -10.65 -4.31 -17.07
N LEU A 47 -10.34 -3.08 -17.49
CA LEU A 47 -11.34 -2.01 -17.59
C LEU A 47 -12.34 -2.20 -18.75
N PHE A 48 -12.08 -3.12 -19.68
CA PHE A 48 -12.91 -3.40 -20.86
C PHE A 48 -13.55 -4.79 -20.86
N GLU A 49 -13.18 -5.66 -19.91
CA GLU A 49 -13.75 -7.00 -19.79
C GLU A 49 -15.18 -6.94 -19.23
N ALA A 50 -16.15 -7.61 -19.89
CA ALA A 50 -17.50 -7.69 -19.37
C ALA A 50 -17.52 -8.41 -18.00
N ALA A 51 -18.33 -7.92 -17.05
CA ALA A 51 -18.41 -8.49 -15.70
C ALA A 51 -18.83 -9.98 -15.77
N ARG A 52 -17.89 -10.90 -15.55
CA ARG A 52 -18.22 -12.29 -15.23
C ARG A 52 -18.46 -12.38 -13.73
N PRO A 53 -19.60 -12.94 -13.27
CA PRO A 53 -19.82 -13.17 -11.85
C PRO A 53 -18.77 -14.17 -11.33
N PRO A 54 -18.25 -13.98 -10.11
CA PRO A 54 -17.16 -14.79 -9.58
C PRO A 54 -17.54 -16.24 -9.21
N PHE A 55 -18.78 -16.69 -9.43
CA PHE A 55 -19.19 -18.07 -9.22
C PHE A 55 -20.27 -18.49 -10.24
N PRO A 56 -20.19 -19.69 -10.86
CA PRO A 56 -21.35 -20.29 -11.49
C PRO A 56 -22.35 -20.66 -10.39
N ALA A 57 -23.49 -19.97 -10.35
CA ALA A 57 -24.60 -20.40 -9.52
C ALA A 57 -25.09 -21.76 -10.04
N GLU A 58 -24.93 -22.82 -9.24
CA GLU A 58 -25.66 -24.07 -9.43
C GLU A 58 -27.17 -23.78 -9.44
N PRO A 59 -27.94 -24.40 -10.34
CA PRO A 59 -29.38 -24.25 -10.35
C PRO A 59 -29.97 -24.99 -9.15
N ALA A 60 -30.39 -24.24 -8.13
CA ALA A 60 -31.21 -24.76 -7.05
C ALA A 60 -32.51 -25.32 -7.65
N SER A 61 -32.64 -26.63 -7.52
CA SER A 61 -33.74 -27.44 -8.01
C SER A 61 -35.07 -27.17 -7.32
N ARG A 62 -36.13 -27.23 -8.14
CA ARG A 62 -37.50 -27.69 -7.87
C ARG A 62 -38.31 -26.98 -6.77
N GLN A 63 -39.12 -26.01 -7.21
CA GLN A 63 -40.47 -25.86 -6.66
C GLN A 63 -41.47 -26.70 -7.47
N VAL A 64 -42.32 -27.37 -6.68
CA VAL A 64 -43.33 -28.34 -7.08
C VAL A 64 -44.38 -27.70 -7.97
N SER A 65 -44.62 -28.34 -9.12
CA SER A 65 -45.77 -28.08 -9.97
C SER A 65 -47.06 -28.51 -9.28
N GLN A 66 -48.04 -27.62 -9.21
CA GLN A 66 -49.46 -28.00 -9.23
C GLN A 66 -50.09 -27.35 -10.46
N SER A 67 -50.34 -28.17 -11.47
CA SER A 67 -51.20 -27.88 -12.61
C SER A 67 -52.53 -28.61 -12.40
N GLY A 68 -53.66 -27.93 -12.59
CA GLY A 68 -54.96 -28.61 -12.62
C GLY A 68 -56.22 -27.74 -12.60
N ALA A 69 -56.53 -27.15 -13.76
CA ALA A 69 -57.87 -26.97 -14.35
C ALA A 69 -58.86 -25.91 -13.79
N GLY A 70 -59.31 -25.05 -14.70
CA GLY A 70 -60.56 -24.27 -14.54
C GLY A 70 -60.67 -23.06 -15.47
N THR A 71 -60.76 -23.26 -16.79
CA THR A 71 -61.09 -22.18 -17.74
C THR A 71 -62.57 -21.79 -17.61
N ALA A 72 -62.84 -20.54 -17.23
CA ALA A 72 -64.14 -19.87 -17.38
C ALA A 72 -63.90 -18.38 -17.71
N PRO A 73 -64.79 -17.71 -18.47
CA PRO A 73 -64.45 -16.56 -19.29
C PRO A 73 -64.30 -15.25 -18.51
N ALA A 74 -63.46 -14.38 -19.07
CA ALA A 74 -63.12 -13.06 -18.58
C ALA A 74 -64.36 -12.15 -18.40
N GLN A 75 -64.50 -11.62 -17.18
CA GLN A 75 -65.22 -10.37 -16.94
C GLN A 75 -64.25 -9.19 -17.21
N PRO A 76 -64.71 -8.08 -17.82
CA PRO A 76 -63.87 -6.92 -18.04
C PRO A 76 -63.49 -6.30 -16.69
N ALA A 77 -62.20 -6.36 -16.35
CA ALA A 77 -61.62 -5.61 -15.26
C ALA A 77 -61.69 -4.11 -15.61
N THR A 78 -62.39 -3.36 -14.76
CA THR A 78 -62.32 -1.91 -14.70
C THR A 78 -60.86 -1.48 -14.59
N ALA A 79 -60.45 -0.54 -15.45
CA ALA A 79 -59.11 0.03 -15.41
C ALA A 79 -58.86 0.69 -14.05
N GLU A 80 -57.97 0.10 -13.25
CA GLU A 80 -57.42 0.72 -12.06
C GLU A 80 -56.51 1.88 -12.47
N VAL A 81 -56.81 3.08 -11.97
CA VAL A 81 -55.99 4.28 -12.15
C VAL A 81 -54.67 4.07 -11.38
N PRO A 82 -53.49 4.36 -11.95
CA PRO A 82 -52.24 4.22 -11.23
C PRO A 82 -52.19 5.23 -10.08
N GLN A 83 -52.28 4.77 -8.83
CA GLN A 83 -51.90 5.58 -7.67
C GLN A 83 -50.37 5.63 -7.63
N LEU A 84 -49.80 6.80 -7.91
CA LEU A 84 -48.36 7.04 -7.76
C LEU A 84 -47.96 6.88 -6.29
N ASP A 85 -46.78 6.35 -6.04
CA ASP A 85 -46.30 6.11 -4.69
C ASP A 85 -46.05 7.44 -3.92
N PRO A 86 -45.95 7.40 -2.58
CA PRO A 86 -45.71 8.60 -1.76
C PRO A 86 -44.42 9.33 -2.10
N VAL A 87 -43.39 8.65 -2.62
CA VAL A 87 -42.09 9.26 -2.99
C VAL A 87 -42.23 10.07 -4.28
N GLN A 88 -42.95 9.53 -5.27
CA GLN A 88 -43.25 10.19 -6.53
C GLN A 88 -44.14 11.43 -6.34
N THR A 89 -45.00 11.42 -5.32
CA THR A 89 -45.93 12.52 -5.02
C THR A 89 -45.46 13.45 -3.91
N ALA A 90 -44.32 13.17 -3.25
CA ALA A 90 -43.81 13.93 -2.10
C ALA A 90 -43.61 15.42 -2.42
N ALA A 91 -42.98 15.75 -3.55
CA ALA A 91 -42.76 17.13 -3.98
C ALA A 91 -44.08 17.87 -4.24
N LEU A 92 -45.04 17.18 -4.84
CA LEU A 92 -46.38 17.72 -5.11
C LEU A 92 -47.09 18.10 -3.80
N TYR A 93 -47.10 17.20 -2.81
CA TYR A 93 -47.70 17.49 -1.50
C TYR A 93 -46.92 18.53 -0.71
N TYR A 94 -45.58 18.57 -0.81
CA TYR A 94 -44.76 19.61 -0.18
C TYR A 94 -45.07 21.01 -0.72
N TYR A 95 -45.15 21.18 -2.05
CA TYR A 95 -45.52 22.47 -2.66
C TYR A 95 -46.97 22.85 -2.34
N ALA A 96 -47.87 21.86 -2.25
CA ALA A 96 -49.25 22.09 -1.85
C ALA A 96 -49.35 22.57 -0.39
N LYS A 97 -48.62 21.96 0.54
CA LYS A 97 -48.53 22.38 1.96
C LYS A 97 -48.07 23.84 2.10
N GLN A 98 -47.08 24.25 1.32
CA GLN A 98 -46.56 25.62 1.32
C GLN A 98 -47.40 26.61 0.50
N ARG A 99 -48.53 26.17 -0.08
CA ARG A 99 -49.41 26.95 -0.96
C ARG A 99 -48.68 27.60 -2.14
N GLN A 100 -47.62 26.95 -2.64
CA GLN A 100 -46.83 27.41 -3.79
C GLN A 100 -47.47 26.97 -5.10
N THR A 101 -48.58 27.61 -5.47
CA THR A 101 -49.44 27.22 -6.62
C THR A 101 -48.68 27.03 -7.93
N GLY A 102 -47.76 27.93 -8.28
CA GLY A 102 -46.96 27.81 -9.51
C GLY A 102 -46.03 26.58 -9.52
N ARG A 103 -45.50 26.16 -8.37
CA ARG A 103 -44.68 24.94 -8.26
C ARG A 103 -45.51 23.67 -8.23
N VAL A 104 -46.71 23.72 -7.63
CA VAL A 104 -47.70 22.65 -7.69
C VAL A 104 -48.07 22.37 -9.15
N GLU A 105 -48.38 23.41 -9.93
CA GLU A 105 -48.72 23.25 -11.35
C GLU A 105 -47.56 22.68 -12.18
N ALA A 106 -46.34 23.14 -11.94
CA ALA A 106 -45.15 22.61 -12.60
C ALA A 106 -44.89 21.13 -12.26
N GLU A 107 -45.04 20.74 -10.99
CA GLU A 107 -44.87 19.35 -10.56
C GLU A 107 -46.01 18.46 -11.07
N LEU A 108 -47.25 18.97 -11.13
CA LEU A 108 -48.36 18.27 -11.79
C LEU A 108 -48.11 18.05 -13.27
N ALA A 109 -47.58 19.04 -13.98
CA ALA A 109 -47.23 18.92 -15.38
C ALA A 109 -46.14 17.87 -15.60
N ARG A 110 -45.09 17.89 -14.76
CA ARG A 110 -44.03 16.86 -14.76
C ARG A 110 -44.59 15.47 -14.50
N LEU A 111 -45.44 15.30 -13.48
CA LEU A 111 -46.03 14.00 -13.11
C LEU A 111 -46.92 13.46 -14.22
N ARG A 112 -47.72 14.30 -14.89
CA ARG A 112 -48.52 13.88 -16.05
C ARG A 112 -47.68 13.54 -17.27
N ALA A 113 -46.54 14.19 -17.47
CA ALA A 113 -45.62 13.88 -18.55
C ALA A 113 -44.92 12.52 -18.34
N LEU A 114 -44.55 12.21 -17.09
CA LEU A 114 -43.94 10.93 -16.71
C LEU A 114 -44.98 9.79 -16.62
N HIS A 115 -46.22 10.10 -16.24
CA HIS A 115 -47.30 9.13 -16.00
C HIS A 115 -48.60 9.59 -16.71
N PRO A 116 -48.76 9.26 -18.01
CA PRO A 116 -49.96 9.59 -18.77
C PRO A 116 -51.20 8.96 -18.14
N GLY A 117 -52.16 9.79 -17.70
CA GLY A 117 -53.37 9.34 -16.99
C GLY A 117 -53.41 9.66 -15.49
N PHE A 118 -52.34 10.23 -14.93
CA PHE A 118 -52.34 10.70 -13.53
C PHE A 118 -53.36 11.83 -13.31
N VAL A 119 -54.28 11.61 -12.37
CA VAL A 119 -55.24 12.61 -11.90
C VAL A 119 -54.86 12.99 -10.46
N PRO A 120 -54.57 14.28 -10.19
CA PRO A 120 -54.22 14.71 -8.83
C PRO A 120 -55.40 14.54 -7.87
N PRO A 121 -55.13 14.16 -6.60
CA PRO A 121 -56.17 14.04 -5.58
C PRO A 121 -56.92 15.36 -5.40
N GLN A 122 -58.25 15.28 -5.30
CA GLN A 122 -59.11 16.47 -5.16
C GLN A 122 -58.89 17.18 -3.82
N ASP A 123 -58.40 16.46 -2.83
CA ASP A 123 -58.05 16.91 -1.49
C ASP A 123 -56.57 17.26 -1.35
N LEU A 124 -55.83 17.49 -2.44
CA LEU A 124 -54.37 17.68 -2.45
C LEU A 124 -53.84 18.58 -1.32
N TYR A 125 -54.48 19.73 -1.08
CA TYR A 125 -54.06 20.69 -0.05
C TYR A 125 -54.43 20.27 1.38
N ILE A 126 -55.45 19.44 1.55
CA ILE A 126 -55.88 18.90 2.85
C ILE A 126 -55.06 17.65 3.19
N ALA A 127 -54.82 16.82 2.18
CA ALA A 127 -53.98 15.63 2.25
C ALA A 127 -52.51 16.00 2.43
N ALA A 128 -52.03 17.11 1.88
CA ALA A 128 -50.66 17.62 2.09
C ALA A 128 -50.31 17.83 3.57
N ASP A 129 -51.27 18.28 4.38
CA ASP A 129 -51.08 18.48 5.82
C ASP A 129 -51.02 17.15 6.60
N ARG A 130 -51.55 16.06 6.05
CA ARG A 130 -51.54 14.71 6.64
C ARG A 130 -50.42 13.80 6.11
N ILE A 131 -50.02 13.97 4.84
CA ILE A 131 -49.14 13.04 4.11
C ILE A 131 -47.67 13.45 4.19
N VAL A 132 -47.36 14.75 4.39
CA VAL A 132 -45.97 15.22 4.56
C VAL A 132 -45.76 15.61 6.02
N PRO A 133 -45.20 14.71 6.86
CA PRO A 133 -44.76 15.05 8.19
C PRO A 133 -43.86 16.28 8.16
N ASP A 134 -44.02 17.19 9.11
CA ASP A 134 -43.09 18.31 9.25
C ASP A 134 -41.75 17.80 9.77
N GLU A 135 -40.79 17.57 8.89
CA GLU A 135 -39.45 17.08 9.23
C GLU A 135 -38.39 18.19 9.31
N THR A 136 -38.77 19.47 9.33
CA THR A 136 -37.80 20.58 9.28
C THR A 136 -36.72 20.45 10.36
N SER A 137 -37.09 20.11 11.60
CA SER A 137 -36.12 19.90 12.68
C SER A 137 -35.14 18.75 12.40
N LEU A 138 -35.58 17.69 11.73
CA LEU A 138 -34.73 16.55 11.36
C LEU A 138 -33.76 16.94 10.24
N TRP A 139 -34.21 17.74 9.27
CA TRP A 139 -33.36 18.24 8.19
C TRP A 139 -32.32 19.26 8.69
N ASP A 140 -32.68 20.10 9.65
CA ASP A 140 -31.75 21.05 10.29
C ASP A 140 -30.62 20.30 11.03
N LEU A 141 -30.97 19.28 11.82
CA LEU A 141 -30.00 18.41 12.49
C LEU A 141 -29.15 17.60 11.50
N PHE A 142 -29.77 17.12 10.41
CA PHE A 142 -29.07 16.43 9.33
C PHE A 142 -28.05 17.33 8.63
N ALA A 143 -28.38 18.60 8.40
CA ALA A 143 -27.46 19.57 7.82
C ALA A 143 -26.29 19.91 8.78
N ALA A 144 -26.52 19.84 10.09
CA ALA A 144 -25.52 20.07 11.13
C ALA A 144 -24.66 18.84 11.49
N ASP A 145 -24.83 17.71 10.80
CA ASP A 145 -24.16 16.43 11.12
C ASP A 145 -24.48 15.88 12.53
N ASP A 146 -25.55 16.35 13.19
CA ASP A 146 -25.92 15.91 14.53
C ASP A 146 -26.76 14.62 14.50
N PHE A 147 -26.09 13.50 14.24
CA PHE A 147 -26.74 12.18 14.19
C PHE A 147 -27.38 11.77 15.52
N THR A 148 -26.80 12.21 16.65
CA THR A 148 -27.33 11.90 17.99
C THR A 148 -28.62 12.69 18.24
N GLY A 149 -28.64 13.97 17.85
CA GLY A 149 -29.82 14.81 17.88
C GLY A 149 -30.94 14.28 16.98
N ILE A 150 -30.62 13.78 15.78
CA ILE A 150 -31.59 13.14 14.88
C ILE A 150 -32.21 11.91 15.55
N ASP A 151 -31.40 11.01 16.10
CA ASP A 151 -31.90 9.80 16.76
C ASP A 151 -32.81 10.16 17.96
N ALA A 152 -32.43 11.18 18.75
CA ALA A 152 -33.23 11.69 19.86
C ALA A 152 -34.56 12.31 19.40
N GLU A 153 -34.57 13.07 18.31
CA GLU A 153 -35.76 13.71 17.76
C GLU A 153 -36.74 12.68 17.16
N ILE A 154 -36.22 11.63 16.50
CA ILE A 154 -37.03 10.50 16.03
C ILE A 154 -37.69 9.78 17.22
N ILE A 155 -36.93 9.50 18.28
CA ILE A 155 -37.47 8.86 19.50
C ILE A 155 -38.55 9.73 20.15
N ARG A 156 -38.30 11.04 20.32
CA ARG A 156 -39.27 11.99 20.89
C ARG A 156 -40.57 12.00 20.11
N ARG A 157 -40.50 12.00 18.77
CA ARG A 157 -41.67 11.99 17.89
C ARG A 157 -42.42 10.66 17.93
N LYS A 158 -41.73 9.52 17.91
CA LYS A 158 -42.35 8.19 18.09
C LYS A 158 -43.01 8.00 19.46
N ALA A 159 -42.51 8.66 20.50
CA ALA A 159 -43.13 8.65 21.82
C ALA A 159 -44.41 9.50 21.88
N ALA A 160 -44.47 10.59 21.11
CA ALA A 160 -45.65 11.45 21.00
C ALA A 160 -46.73 10.86 20.07
N ASP A 161 -46.32 10.17 19.01
CA ASP A 161 -47.19 9.44 18.07
C ASP A 161 -46.52 8.13 17.66
N GLN A 162 -47.05 7.01 18.17
CA GLN A 162 -46.50 5.67 17.88
C GLN A 162 -46.63 5.26 16.41
N ALA A 163 -47.57 5.87 15.65
CA ALA A 163 -47.75 5.60 14.23
C ALA A 163 -46.87 6.48 13.34
N TRP A 164 -46.18 7.48 13.91
CA TRP A 164 -45.30 8.35 13.16
C TRP A 164 -43.97 7.66 12.83
N GLU A 165 -43.55 7.75 11.57
CA GLU A 165 -42.22 7.36 11.11
C GLU A 165 -41.61 8.46 10.23
N PRO A 166 -40.28 8.58 10.17
CA PRO A 166 -39.63 9.44 9.19
C PRO A 166 -40.00 9.03 7.76
N THR A 167 -40.03 10.00 6.86
CA THR A 167 -40.21 9.75 5.44
C THR A 167 -39.09 8.86 4.91
N GLN A 168 -39.41 8.04 3.90
CA GLN A 168 -38.42 7.18 3.26
C GLN A 168 -37.25 7.99 2.68
N ASP A 169 -37.49 9.21 2.20
CA ASP A 169 -36.42 10.10 1.71
C ASP A 169 -35.45 10.50 2.83
N PHE A 170 -35.97 10.95 3.98
CA PHE A 170 -35.13 11.27 5.13
C PHE A 170 -34.36 10.06 5.62
N ALA A 171 -35.04 8.93 5.84
CA ALA A 171 -34.42 7.70 6.31
C ALA A 171 -33.29 7.22 5.38
N THR A 172 -33.52 7.27 4.06
CA THR A 172 -32.51 6.83 3.08
C THR A 172 -31.32 7.78 3.03
N LYS A 173 -31.54 9.10 3.05
CA LYS A 173 -30.44 10.08 3.08
C LYS A 173 -29.64 10.01 4.38
N LEU A 174 -30.30 9.82 5.52
CA LEU A 174 -29.65 9.60 6.81
C LEU A 174 -28.77 8.36 6.79
N ALA A 175 -29.30 7.24 6.29
CA ALA A 175 -28.55 5.99 6.20
C ALA A 175 -27.28 6.14 5.34
N ARG A 176 -27.38 6.74 4.14
CA ARG A 176 -26.21 6.99 3.28
C ARG A 176 -25.18 7.92 3.93
N LYS A 177 -25.64 8.99 4.59
CA LYS A 177 -24.74 9.93 5.26
C LYS A 177 -24.01 9.29 6.45
N LYS A 178 -24.71 8.50 7.28
CA LYS A 178 -24.09 7.70 8.34
C LYS A 178 -23.08 6.69 7.76
N LEU A 179 -23.41 6.05 6.63
CA LEU A 179 -22.51 5.13 5.95
C LEU A 179 -21.24 5.83 5.45
N ARG A 180 -21.37 7.02 4.86
CA ARG A 180 -20.24 7.82 4.37
C ARG A 180 -19.30 8.18 5.50
N VAL A 181 -19.83 8.72 6.60
CA VAL A 181 -19.04 9.06 7.79
C VAL A 181 -18.29 7.82 8.29
N ARG A 182 -18.97 6.68 8.39
CA ARG A 182 -18.34 5.43 8.83
C ARG A 182 -17.22 4.98 7.90
N MET A 183 -17.43 5.00 6.58
CA MET A 183 -16.38 4.63 5.61
C MET A 183 -15.21 5.61 5.65
N THR A 184 -15.46 6.91 5.81
CA THR A 184 -14.42 7.93 5.95
C THR A 184 -13.59 7.72 7.22
N GLU A 185 -14.22 7.46 8.37
CA GLU A 185 -13.51 7.16 9.62
C GLU A 185 -12.62 5.92 9.48
N LEU A 186 -13.13 4.85 8.86
CA LEU A 186 -12.36 3.62 8.61
C LEU A 186 -11.19 3.88 7.65
N ALA A 187 -11.42 4.64 6.58
CA ALA A 187 -10.39 5.02 5.62
C ALA A 187 -9.30 5.89 6.26
N GLN A 188 -9.67 6.89 7.08
CA GLN A 188 -8.73 7.72 7.83
C GLN A 188 -7.94 6.92 8.87
N ALA A 189 -8.58 5.90 9.47
CA ALA A 189 -7.89 4.95 10.32
C ALA A 189 -6.99 3.98 9.52
N GLY A 190 -7.03 3.96 8.20
CA GLY A 190 -6.31 3.01 7.34
C GLY A 190 -6.87 1.58 7.38
N ASP A 191 -8.09 1.38 7.89
CA ASP A 191 -8.77 0.08 7.90
C ASP A 191 -9.44 -0.17 6.53
N TRP A 192 -8.61 -0.33 5.51
CA TRP A 192 -9.05 -0.51 4.12
C TRP A 192 -9.82 -1.80 3.91
N LEU A 193 -9.59 -2.83 4.73
CA LEU A 193 -10.34 -4.08 4.67
C LEU A 193 -11.81 -3.86 5.06
N ALA A 194 -12.06 -3.19 6.19
CA ALA A 194 -13.43 -2.88 6.61
C ALA A 194 -14.16 -1.97 5.61
N VAL A 195 -13.45 -1.03 4.98
CA VAL A 195 -14.01 -0.21 3.91
C VAL A 195 -14.36 -1.05 2.69
N ALA A 196 -13.50 -1.98 2.28
CA ALA A 196 -13.74 -2.88 1.15
C ALA A 196 -14.93 -3.82 1.41
N ASP A 197 -15.09 -4.33 2.63
CA ASP A 197 -16.24 -5.15 3.03
C ASP A 197 -17.56 -4.37 2.92
N ILE A 198 -17.58 -3.12 3.39
CA ILE A 198 -18.74 -2.24 3.22
C ILE A 198 -19.00 -1.98 1.73
N ALA A 199 -17.94 -1.68 0.97
CA ALA A 199 -18.03 -1.37 -0.45
C ALA A 199 -18.53 -2.55 -1.30
N ALA A 200 -18.39 -3.79 -0.85
CA ALA A 200 -18.90 -4.97 -1.53
C ALA A 200 -20.43 -4.97 -1.67
N GLY A 201 -21.16 -4.26 -0.80
CA GLY A 201 -22.61 -4.08 -0.86
C GLY A 201 -23.07 -2.88 -1.68
N ILE A 202 -22.14 -2.08 -2.23
CA ILE A 202 -22.46 -0.87 -3.00
C ILE A 202 -22.57 -1.22 -4.47
N ASP A 203 -23.69 -0.86 -5.09
CA ASP A 203 -23.86 -0.93 -6.54
C ASP A 203 -23.33 0.35 -7.21
N PRO A 204 -22.19 0.28 -7.94
CA PRO A 204 -21.60 1.44 -8.59
C PRO A 204 -22.43 2.01 -9.74
N GLU A 205 -23.45 1.33 -10.25
CA GLU A 205 -24.30 1.86 -11.32
C GLU A 205 -25.44 2.74 -10.79
N THR A 206 -25.92 2.43 -9.58
CA THR A 206 -27.14 3.04 -9.01
C THR A 206 -26.89 3.91 -7.79
N GLU A 207 -25.74 3.79 -7.12
CA GLU A 207 -25.43 4.59 -5.93
C GLU A 207 -25.39 6.09 -6.25
N THR A 208 -26.27 6.85 -5.59
CA THR A 208 -26.43 8.29 -5.75
C THR A 208 -25.31 9.11 -5.12
N ASP A 209 -24.64 8.54 -4.12
CA ASP A 209 -23.55 9.15 -3.40
C ASP A 209 -22.19 8.68 -3.95
N VAL A 210 -21.60 9.48 -4.84
CA VAL A 210 -20.34 9.14 -5.51
C VAL A 210 -19.18 8.93 -4.53
N ASP A 211 -19.17 9.61 -3.39
CA ASP A 211 -18.09 9.51 -2.40
C ASP A 211 -18.01 8.12 -1.79
N LEU A 212 -19.15 7.43 -1.64
CA LEU A 212 -19.19 6.04 -1.17
C LEU A 212 -18.50 5.11 -2.17
N VAL A 213 -18.78 5.30 -3.47
CA VAL A 213 -18.16 4.51 -4.55
C VAL A 213 -16.66 4.79 -4.64
N TRP A 214 -16.26 6.07 -4.55
CA TRP A 214 -14.86 6.48 -4.56
C TRP A 214 -14.07 5.97 -3.35
N THR A 215 -14.66 5.98 -2.16
CA THR A 215 -14.02 5.43 -0.96
C THR A 215 -13.85 3.91 -1.10
N GLY A 216 -14.82 3.23 -1.73
CA GLY A 216 -14.68 1.81 -2.11
C GLY A 216 -13.57 1.56 -3.14
N ILE A 217 -13.46 2.42 -4.17
CA ILE A 217 -12.35 2.41 -5.14
C ILE A 217 -10.99 2.54 -4.43
N ASP A 218 -10.89 3.47 -3.47
CA ASP A 218 -9.67 3.69 -2.70
C ASP A 218 -9.29 2.47 -1.88
N ALA A 219 -10.26 1.83 -1.22
CA ALA A 219 -10.05 0.60 -0.46
C ALA A 219 -9.61 -0.57 -1.35
N LEU A 220 -10.26 -0.76 -2.51
CA LEU A 220 -9.94 -1.84 -3.45
C LEU A 220 -8.54 -1.67 -4.06
N SER A 221 -8.14 -0.44 -4.34
CA SER A 221 -6.77 -0.14 -4.77
C SER A 221 -5.76 -0.37 -3.65
N ALA A 222 -6.04 0.10 -2.43
CA ALA A 222 -5.17 -0.12 -1.27
C ALA A 222 -4.98 -1.61 -0.95
N SER A 223 -5.99 -2.44 -1.22
CA SER A 223 -5.94 -3.90 -1.03
C SER A 223 -5.37 -4.66 -2.24
N GLY A 224 -5.00 -3.98 -3.33
CA GLY A 224 -4.54 -4.60 -4.57
C GLY A 224 -5.61 -5.43 -5.31
N ASN A 225 -6.90 -5.29 -4.97
CA ASN A 225 -8.00 -6.03 -5.60
C ASN A 225 -8.38 -5.39 -6.94
N ARG A 226 -7.53 -5.61 -7.94
CA ARG A 226 -7.63 -4.97 -9.26
C ARG A 226 -8.90 -5.35 -10.02
N GLN A 227 -9.41 -6.57 -9.84
CA GLN A 227 -10.64 -7.04 -10.47
C GLN A 227 -11.88 -6.35 -9.87
N GLY A 228 -11.95 -6.24 -8.55
CA GLY A 228 -13.00 -5.50 -7.86
C GLY A 228 -12.96 -4.02 -8.22
N LEU A 229 -11.76 -3.44 -8.24
CA LEU A 229 -11.54 -2.05 -8.64
C LEU A 229 -12.03 -1.78 -10.07
N ALA A 230 -11.67 -2.63 -11.03
CA ALA A 230 -12.11 -2.48 -12.43
C ALA A 230 -13.64 -2.54 -12.55
N ARG A 231 -14.30 -3.43 -11.81
CA ARG A 231 -15.77 -3.52 -11.77
C ARG A 231 -16.41 -2.23 -11.25
N MET A 232 -15.90 -1.70 -10.15
CA MET A 232 -16.40 -0.47 -9.51
C MET A 232 -16.25 0.74 -10.45
N LEU A 233 -15.10 0.85 -11.11
CA LEU A 233 -14.83 1.90 -12.09
C LEU A 233 -15.75 1.82 -13.30
N ARG A 234 -15.92 0.63 -13.90
CA ARG A 234 -16.84 0.45 -15.04
C ARG A 234 -18.27 0.85 -14.69
N GLY A 235 -18.83 0.33 -13.60
CA GLY A 235 -20.20 0.67 -13.22
C GLY A 235 -20.41 2.17 -12.99
N LEU A 236 -19.39 2.87 -12.51
CA LEU A 236 -19.43 4.31 -12.32
C LEU A 236 -19.29 5.11 -13.64
N LEU A 237 -18.42 4.67 -14.55
CA LEU A 237 -18.15 5.33 -15.84
C LEU A 237 -19.21 5.03 -16.90
N ASP A 238 -19.89 3.88 -16.81
CA ASP A 238 -20.92 3.45 -17.76
C ASP A 238 -22.26 4.16 -17.55
N ARG A 239 -22.43 4.95 -16.48
CA ARG A 239 -23.67 5.68 -16.17
C ARG A 239 -24.03 6.66 -17.30
N GLN A 240 -25.27 6.57 -17.78
CA GLN A 240 -25.80 7.42 -18.88
C GLN A 240 -26.99 8.28 -18.46
N GLY A 241 -27.36 9.25 -19.31
CA GLY A 241 -28.54 10.08 -19.15
C GLY A 241 -28.51 10.88 -17.84
N LYS A 242 -29.62 10.86 -17.09
CA LYS A 242 -29.76 11.60 -15.81
C LYS A 242 -28.82 11.10 -14.69
N ASN A 243 -28.26 9.90 -14.84
CA ASN A 243 -27.34 9.31 -13.87
C ASN A 243 -25.87 9.50 -14.27
N ARG A 244 -25.60 10.06 -15.47
CA ARG A 244 -24.24 10.34 -15.93
C ARG A 244 -23.56 11.28 -14.92
N LEU A 245 -22.34 10.96 -14.55
CA LEU A 245 -21.51 11.83 -13.73
C LEU A 245 -21.25 13.18 -14.42
N SER A 246 -21.05 14.22 -13.61
CA SER A 246 -20.51 15.50 -14.11
C SER A 246 -19.10 15.29 -14.65
N ASP A 247 -18.66 16.17 -15.55
CA ASP A 247 -17.31 16.08 -16.12
C ASP A 247 -16.22 16.18 -15.05
N GLU A 248 -16.44 16.96 -13.99
CA GLU A 248 -15.56 17.04 -12.82
C GLU A 248 -15.43 15.68 -12.11
N HIS A 249 -16.55 15.01 -11.82
CA HIS A 249 -16.54 13.69 -11.20
C HIS A 249 -15.95 12.61 -12.13
N LEU A 250 -16.15 12.72 -13.45
CA LEU A 250 -15.51 11.81 -14.40
C LEU A 250 -13.98 11.95 -14.39
N VAL A 251 -13.46 13.19 -14.34
CA VAL A 251 -12.01 13.43 -14.23
C VAL A 251 -11.45 12.80 -12.96
N VAL A 252 -12.06 13.04 -11.80
CA VAL A 252 -11.61 12.45 -10.52
C VAL A 252 -11.64 10.92 -10.56
N THR A 253 -12.69 10.34 -11.15
CA THR A 253 -12.82 8.89 -11.30
C THR A 253 -11.69 8.30 -12.15
N LEU A 254 -11.35 8.95 -13.28
CA LEU A 254 -10.26 8.52 -14.15
C LEU A 254 -8.88 8.75 -13.52
N GLN A 255 -8.69 9.81 -12.74
CA GLN A 255 -7.46 10.04 -11.97
C GLN A 255 -7.24 8.93 -10.93
N LYS A 256 -8.30 8.52 -10.22
CA LYS A 256 -8.24 7.36 -9.31
C LYS A 256 -7.89 6.08 -10.05
N ALA A 257 -8.47 5.86 -11.23
CA ALA A 257 -8.13 4.71 -12.07
C ALA A 257 -6.66 4.73 -12.54
N LEU A 258 -6.12 5.90 -12.88
CA LEU A 258 -4.74 6.05 -13.40
C LEU A 258 -3.66 5.58 -12.41
N ARG A 259 -3.97 5.52 -11.11
CA ARG A 259 -3.08 4.97 -10.09
C ARG A 259 -2.78 3.48 -10.31
N ASP A 260 -3.77 2.72 -10.76
CA ASP A 260 -3.73 1.25 -10.79
C ASP A 260 -3.84 0.66 -12.21
N PHE A 261 -4.17 1.48 -13.21
CA PHE A 261 -4.33 1.06 -14.60
C PHE A 261 -3.40 1.81 -15.57
N PRO A 262 -3.04 1.19 -16.70
CA PRO A 262 -2.16 1.82 -17.68
C PRO A 262 -2.79 3.09 -18.29
N ALA A 263 -1.96 4.10 -18.57
CA ALA A 263 -2.41 5.34 -19.21
C ALA A 263 -3.10 5.10 -20.57
N SER A 264 -2.71 4.05 -21.30
CA SER A 264 -3.35 3.65 -22.56
C SER A 264 -4.83 3.26 -22.38
N GLU A 265 -5.16 2.52 -21.32
CA GLU A 265 -6.55 2.13 -21.03
C GLU A 265 -7.37 3.37 -20.64
N ILE A 266 -6.80 4.25 -19.81
CA ILE A 266 -7.47 5.48 -19.39
C ILE A 266 -7.75 6.40 -20.59
N ARG A 267 -6.83 6.48 -21.57
CA ARG A 267 -7.06 7.23 -22.82
C ARG A 267 -8.23 6.72 -23.62
N VAL A 268 -8.37 5.39 -23.75
CA VAL A 268 -9.49 4.79 -24.49
C VAL A 268 -10.82 5.11 -23.80
N LEU A 269 -10.89 4.96 -22.47
CA LEU A 269 -12.08 5.34 -21.71
C LEU A 269 -12.41 6.84 -21.86
N ALA A 270 -11.40 7.70 -21.72
CA ALA A 270 -11.59 9.14 -21.80
C ALA A 270 -12.02 9.61 -23.21
N ALA A 271 -11.55 8.96 -24.27
CA ALA A 271 -11.97 9.24 -25.63
C ALA A 271 -13.46 8.93 -25.87
N GLY A 272 -14.00 7.91 -25.20
CA GLY A 272 -15.44 7.62 -25.21
C GLY A 272 -16.28 8.66 -24.46
N LEU A 273 -15.74 9.22 -23.37
CA LEU A 273 -16.43 10.22 -22.54
C LEU A 273 -16.40 11.63 -23.14
N TRP A 274 -15.31 11.97 -23.86
CA TRP A 274 -15.13 13.24 -24.57
C TRP A 274 -14.71 13.01 -26.03
N PRO A 275 -15.64 12.59 -26.90
CA PRO A 275 -15.34 12.31 -28.31
C PRO A 275 -14.99 13.60 -29.06
N GLN A 276 -13.82 13.62 -29.71
CA GLN A 276 -13.35 14.78 -30.48
C GLN A 276 -14.23 15.11 -31.68
N GLU A 277 -14.94 14.12 -32.22
CA GLU A 277 -15.91 14.30 -33.31
C GLU A 277 -17.03 15.28 -32.94
N ASN A 278 -17.31 15.44 -31.64
CA ASN A 278 -18.28 16.38 -31.11
C ASN A 278 -17.66 17.74 -30.73
N GLY A 279 -16.39 17.98 -31.07
CA GLY A 279 -15.65 19.18 -30.68
C GLY A 279 -15.25 19.22 -29.19
N ALA A 280 -15.40 18.10 -28.46
CA ALA A 280 -14.99 18.00 -27.07
C ALA A 280 -13.49 17.69 -26.95
N PHE A 281 -12.81 18.34 -26.01
CA PHE A 281 -11.41 18.11 -25.73
C PHE A 281 -11.24 17.45 -24.37
N LEU A 282 -10.23 16.60 -24.27
CA LEU A 282 -9.86 15.98 -23.00
C LEU A 282 -9.50 17.06 -21.96
N PRO A 283 -10.09 17.02 -20.75
CA PRO A 283 -9.80 18.00 -19.70
C PRO A 283 -8.30 18.16 -19.45
N SER A 284 -7.85 19.41 -19.25
CA SER A 284 -6.42 19.73 -19.09
C SER A 284 -5.77 19.01 -17.91
N ALA A 285 -6.47 18.91 -16.78
CA ALA A 285 -5.99 18.19 -15.60
C ALA A 285 -5.68 16.72 -15.92
N LEU A 286 -6.62 16.02 -16.58
CA LEU A 286 -6.43 14.64 -16.98
C LEU A 286 -5.33 14.46 -18.03
N ARG A 287 -5.19 15.40 -18.98
CA ARG A 287 -4.07 15.39 -19.95
C ARG A 287 -2.71 15.48 -19.25
N LEU A 288 -2.59 16.33 -18.24
CA LEU A 288 -1.36 16.47 -17.47
C LEU A 288 -1.05 15.21 -16.65
N ASP A 289 -2.05 14.61 -16.02
CA ASP A 289 -1.84 13.39 -15.23
C ASP A 289 -1.46 12.20 -16.11
N LEU A 290 -2.06 12.08 -17.29
CA LEU A 290 -1.64 11.10 -18.30
C LEU A 290 -0.20 11.34 -18.78
N ALA A 291 0.20 12.60 -18.97
CA ALA A 291 1.58 12.94 -19.34
C ALA A 291 2.57 12.55 -18.23
N ARG A 292 2.25 12.85 -16.96
CA ARG A 292 3.04 12.40 -15.80
C ARG A 292 3.17 10.89 -15.77
N LYS A 293 2.05 10.16 -15.96
CA LYS A 293 2.06 8.70 -15.96
C LYS A 293 2.93 8.12 -17.07
N ASP A 294 2.85 8.65 -18.29
CA ASP A 294 3.70 8.19 -19.40
C ASP A 294 5.19 8.39 -19.10
N VAL A 295 5.58 9.56 -18.59
CA VAL A 295 6.98 9.86 -18.25
C VAL A 295 7.45 8.99 -17.07
N ALA A 296 6.60 8.76 -16.08
CA ALA A 296 6.90 7.86 -14.96
C ALA A 296 7.08 6.42 -15.42
N ASP A 297 6.19 5.92 -16.28
CA ASP A 297 6.26 4.57 -16.83
C ASP A 297 7.50 4.41 -17.72
N PHE A 298 7.85 5.44 -18.50
CA PHE A 298 9.09 5.48 -19.25
C PHE A 298 10.30 5.41 -18.33
N ASN A 299 10.37 6.21 -17.27
CA ASN A 299 11.51 6.21 -16.34
C ASN A 299 11.65 4.87 -15.60
N ALA A 300 10.53 4.25 -15.21
CA ALA A 300 10.53 3.01 -14.45
C ALA A 300 10.88 1.76 -15.29
N SER A 301 10.54 1.75 -16.59
CA SER A 301 10.73 0.59 -17.44
C SER A 301 11.98 0.71 -18.31
N LYS A 302 12.89 -0.26 -18.20
CA LYS A 302 14.14 -0.30 -18.97
C LYS A 302 13.89 -0.23 -20.50
N ASP A 303 12.89 -0.96 -20.98
CA ASP A 303 12.63 -1.15 -22.41
C ASP A 303 11.42 -0.35 -22.93
N ALA A 304 10.91 0.62 -22.16
CA ALA A 304 9.81 1.48 -22.60
C ALA A 304 10.20 2.35 -23.81
N ALA A 305 9.28 2.45 -24.76
CA ALA A 305 9.40 3.38 -25.89
C ALA A 305 9.44 4.84 -25.39
N PRO A 306 10.20 5.73 -26.06
CA PRO A 306 10.24 7.15 -25.70
C PRO A 306 8.85 7.79 -25.70
N VAL A 307 8.63 8.69 -24.75
CA VAL A 307 7.40 9.48 -24.66
C VAL A 307 7.36 10.49 -25.80
N ALA A 308 6.16 10.77 -26.35
CA ALA A 308 5.99 11.75 -27.41
C ALA A 308 6.45 13.15 -26.97
N VAL A 309 7.14 13.87 -27.85
CA VAL A 309 7.75 15.18 -27.56
C VAL A 309 6.72 16.21 -27.11
N GLU A 310 5.52 16.17 -27.68
CA GLU A 310 4.41 17.05 -27.31
C GLU A 310 3.92 16.80 -25.88
N THR A 311 3.96 15.53 -25.44
CA THR A 311 3.54 15.11 -24.09
C THR A 311 4.56 15.57 -23.06
N VAL A 312 5.86 15.38 -23.33
CA VAL A 312 6.94 15.88 -22.47
C VAL A 312 6.95 17.42 -22.46
N GLY A 313 6.72 18.06 -23.60
CA GLY A 313 6.64 19.52 -23.71
C GLY A 313 5.50 20.13 -22.89
N LEU A 314 4.33 19.48 -22.87
CA LEU A 314 3.21 19.87 -22.02
C LEU A 314 3.59 19.82 -20.53
N LEU A 315 4.20 18.71 -20.10
CA LEU A 315 4.64 18.54 -18.71
C LEU A 315 5.75 19.53 -18.33
N ALA A 316 6.70 19.78 -19.23
CA ALA A 316 7.79 20.74 -19.01
C ALA A 316 7.29 22.17 -18.82
N LEU A 317 6.25 22.58 -19.56
CA LEU A 317 5.63 23.89 -19.38
C LEU A 317 4.94 24.00 -18.01
N GLU A 318 4.21 22.97 -17.61
CA GLU A 318 3.56 22.90 -16.29
C GLU A 318 4.60 22.90 -15.17
N ALA A 319 5.67 22.12 -15.29
CA ALA A 319 6.74 22.02 -14.30
C ALA A 319 7.45 23.36 -14.09
N ARG A 320 7.72 24.11 -15.17
CA ARG A 320 8.31 25.46 -15.08
C ARG A 320 7.40 26.47 -14.41
N THR A 321 6.08 26.32 -14.58
CA THR A 321 5.09 27.25 -14.05
C THR A 321 4.76 26.94 -12.58
N SER A 322 4.42 25.69 -12.29
CA SER A 322 4.01 25.24 -10.96
C SER A 322 5.19 25.03 -10.01
N ARG A 323 6.39 24.76 -10.57
CA ARG A 323 7.61 24.42 -9.83
C ARG A 323 7.40 23.28 -8.83
N LYS A 324 6.55 22.31 -9.16
CA LYS A 324 6.37 21.10 -8.32
C LYS A 324 7.64 20.25 -8.39
N PRO A 325 8.27 19.91 -7.25
CA PRO A 325 9.51 19.13 -7.24
C PRO A 325 9.33 17.75 -7.89
N GLU A 326 8.15 17.14 -7.79
CA GLU A 326 7.85 15.85 -8.40
C GLU A 326 7.92 15.91 -9.93
N ASP A 327 7.34 16.95 -10.53
CA ASP A 327 7.34 17.13 -11.99
C ASP A 327 8.75 17.47 -12.50
N LEU A 328 9.50 18.29 -11.75
CA LEU A 328 10.89 18.62 -12.06
C LEU A 328 11.79 17.37 -12.00
N SER A 329 11.69 16.60 -10.92
CA SER A 329 12.45 15.35 -10.74
C SER A 329 12.11 14.34 -11.84
N LEU A 330 10.82 14.20 -12.16
CA LEU A 330 10.33 13.30 -13.20
C LEU A 330 10.92 13.62 -14.59
N LEU A 331 11.01 14.90 -14.94
CA LEU A 331 11.65 15.37 -16.17
C LEU A 331 13.18 15.19 -16.13
N GLY A 332 13.83 15.42 -14.99
CA GLY A 332 15.26 15.16 -14.82
C GLY A 332 15.63 13.70 -15.07
N TRP A 333 14.85 12.76 -14.51
CA TRP A 333 15.06 11.33 -14.73
C TRP A 333 14.78 10.90 -16.18
N HIS A 334 13.79 11.53 -16.83
CA HIS A 334 13.50 11.32 -18.24
C HIS A 334 14.69 11.71 -19.11
N ASP A 335 15.25 12.89 -18.90
CA ASP A 335 16.37 13.40 -19.69
C ASP A 335 17.66 12.61 -19.42
N LEU A 336 17.90 12.15 -18.18
CA LEU A 336 18.99 11.22 -17.88
C LEU A 336 18.86 9.89 -18.64
N LYS A 337 17.65 9.32 -18.71
CA LYS A 337 17.40 8.06 -19.42
C LYS A 337 17.61 8.19 -20.92
N LEU A 338 17.36 9.37 -21.49
CA LEU A 338 17.65 9.69 -22.89
C LEU A 338 19.11 10.10 -23.14
N GLU A 339 20.00 9.96 -22.15
CA GLU A 339 21.40 10.36 -22.21
C GLU A 339 21.57 11.86 -22.57
N ASN A 340 20.70 12.71 -22.03
CA ASN A 340 20.77 14.18 -22.10
C ASN A 340 21.04 14.78 -20.70
N PRO A 341 22.25 14.59 -20.16
CA PRO A 341 22.54 14.91 -18.77
C PRO A 341 22.63 16.42 -18.49
N GLU A 342 22.83 17.28 -19.49
CA GLU A 342 22.80 18.74 -19.33
C GLU A 342 21.39 19.24 -19.01
N ALA A 343 20.38 18.80 -19.78
CA ALA A 343 18.98 19.15 -19.50
C ALA A 343 18.52 18.58 -18.15
N ALA A 344 18.96 17.36 -17.83
CA ALA A 344 18.68 16.77 -16.53
C ALA A 344 19.31 17.56 -15.36
N GLU A 345 20.54 18.07 -15.51
CA GLU A 345 21.18 18.96 -14.52
C GLU A 345 20.31 20.20 -14.25
N GLU A 346 19.72 20.82 -15.28
CA GLU A 346 18.83 21.97 -15.11
C GLU A 346 17.58 21.62 -14.29
N TRP A 347 16.93 20.51 -14.60
CA TRP A 347 15.74 20.05 -13.87
C TRP A 347 16.05 19.71 -12.41
N PHE A 348 17.12 18.94 -12.17
CA PHE A 348 17.51 18.59 -10.80
C PHE A 348 18.04 19.78 -10.01
N THR A 349 18.62 20.80 -10.66
CA THR A 349 18.98 22.06 -9.99
C THR A 349 17.71 22.71 -9.44
N ALA A 350 16.69 22.89 -10.29
CA ALA A 350 15.43 23.48 -9.87
C ALA A 350 14.69 22.63 -8.82
N ALA A 351 14.78 21.30 -8.90
CA ALA A 351 14.20 20.40 -7.90
C ALA A 351 14.92 20.52 -6.55
N MET A 352 16.25 20.53 -6.53
CA MET A 352 17.08 20.66 -5.32
C MET A 352 16.87 22.00 -4.59
N GLU A 353 16.59 23.08 -5.31
CA GLU A 353 16.25 24.39 -4.72
C GLU A 353 14.97 24.33 -3.86
N ILE A 354 14.04 23.42 -4.19
CA ILE A 354 12.70 23.35 -3.58
C ILE A 354 12.64 22.20 -2.58
N ALA A 355 13.18 21.04 -2.97
CA ALA A 355 13.17 19.80 -2.21
C ALA A 355 14.55 19.13 -2.33
N PRO A 356 15.51 19.47 -1.43
CA PRO A 356 16.82 18.83 -1.38
C PRO A 356 16.71 17.44 -0.73
N ASP A 357 16.06 16.53 -1.44
CA ASP A 357 15.81 15.16 -1.00
C ASP A 357 16.79 14.16 -1.66
N PRO A 358 16.86 12.90 -1.18
CA PRO A 358 17.80 11.91 -1.69
C PRO A 358 17.62 11.61 -3.18
N GLU A 359 16.40 11.72 -3.71
CA GLU A 359 16.12 11.40 -5.11
C GLU A 359 16.66 12.49 -6.03
N ASN A 360 16.41 13.75 -5.70
CA ASN A 360 16.90 14.89 -6.47
C ASN A 360 18.43 15.01 -6.38
N ALA A 361 19.01 14.72 -5.21
CA ALA A 361 20.46 14.73 -5.03
C ALA A 361 21.15 13.65 -5.87
N LYS A 362 20.56 12.44 -5.96
CA LYS A 362 21.04 11.38 -6.85
C LYS A 362 20.98 11.80 -8.31
N GLY A 363 19.85 12.33 -8.74
CA GLY A 363 19.64 12.82 -10.10
C GLY A 363 20.70 13.85 -10.48
N MET A 364 20.90 14.86 -9.63
CA MET A 364 21.95 15.88 -9.81
C MET A 364 23.35 15.27 -9.93
N TYR A 365 23.74 14.38 -9.00
CA TYR A 365 25.03 13.71 -9.05
C TYR A 365 25.22 12.95 -10.36
N LEU A 366 24.21 12.17 -10.77
CA LEU A 366 24.26 11.36 -11.99
C LEU A 366 24.36 12.22 -13.24
N SER A 367 23.66 13.37 -13.28
CA SER A 367 23.78 14.35 -14.37
C SER A 367 25.22 14.86 -14.50
N LEU A 368 25.85 15.26 -13.40
CA LEU A 368 27.25 15.70 -13.41
C LEU A 368 28.22 14.58 -13.83
N ALA A 369 28.03 13.37 -13.30
CA ALA A 369 28.87 12.22 -13.61
C ALA A 369 28.77 11.80 -15.08
N ARG A 370 27.56 11.82 -15.67
CA ARG A 370 27.33 11.48 -17.09
C ARG A 370 27.94 12.49 -18.06
N GLN A 371 28.10 13.74 -17.63
CA GLN A 371 28.87 14.77 -18.34
C GLN A 371 30.38 14.65 -18.15
N ALA A 372 30.88 13.57 -17.53
CA ALA A 372 32.28 13.38 -17.15
C ALA A 372 32.85 14.49 -16.25
N LYS A 373 31.98 15.19 -15.49
CA LYS A 373 32.36 16.22 -14.52
C LYS A 373 32.66 15.59 -13.14
N ASP A 374 33.49 14.53 -13.10
CA ASP A 374 33.74 13.72 -11.89
C ASP A 374 34.19 14.51 -10.65
N LYS A 375 34.91 15.62 -10.87
CA LYS A 375 35.32 16.51 -9.77
C LYS A 375 34.11 17.23 -9.16
N GLN A 376 33.27 17.82 -10.00
CA GLN A 376 32.08 18.55 -9.55
C GLN A 376 31.05 17.59 -8.95
N ALA A 377 30.86 16.42 -9.55
CA ALA A 377 29.98 15.38 -9.01
C ALA A 377 30.40 14.97 -7.59
N PHE A 378 31.70 14.73 -7.36
CA PHE A 378 32.21 14.39 -6.03
C PHE A 378 32.09 15.56 -5.04
N GLU A 379 32.39 16.79 -5.45
CA GLU A 379 32.22 17.99 -4.61
C GLU A 379 30.75 18.18 -4.22
N PHE A 380 29.83 18.00 -5.18
CA PHE A 380 28.39 18.03 -4.93
C PHE A 380 27.97 16.98 -3.90
N ALA A 381 28.39 15.72 -4.08
CA ALA A 381 28.06 14.65 -3.15
C ALA A 381 28.64 14.89 -1.75
N SER A 382 29.85 15.46 -1.67
CA SER A 382 30.51 15.80 -0.40
C SER A 382 29.78 16.91 0.36
N LEU A 383 29.09 17.82 -0.35
CA LEU A 383 28.29 18.88 0.26
C LEU A 383 26.89 18.42 0.70
N HIS A 384 26.41 17.29 0.19
CA HIS A 384 25.06 16.75 0.44
C HIS A 384 25.12 15.35 1.07
N LEU A 385 26.13 15.10 1.91
CA LEU A 385 26.33 13.80 2.56
C LEU A 385 25.16 13.44 3.48
N ASP A 386 24.59 14.41 4.18
CA ASP A 386 23.43 14.25 5.05
C ASP A 386 22.21 13.71 4.29
N VAL A 387 21.93 14.27 3.12
CA VAL A 387 20.82 13.85 2.25
C VAL A 387 21.11 12.50 1.58
N LEU A 388 22.32 12.32 1.05
CA LEU A 388 22.69 11.09 0.35
C LEU A 388 22.88 9.89 1.29
N SER A 389 23.08 10.11 2.59
CA SER A 389 23.17 9.05 3.60
C SER A 389 21.87 8.28 3.83
N ASP A 390 20.74 8.77 3.30
CA ASP A 390 19.48 8.02 3.31
C ASP A 390 19.48 6.85 2.30
N ASP A 391 20.39 6.86 1.30
CA ASP A 391 20.67 5.71 0.44
C ASP A 391 22.15 5.31 0.55
N PRO A 392 22.52 4.48 1.55
CA PRO A 392 23.92 4.14 1.80
C PRO A 392 24.52 3.33 0.64
N ALA A 393 23.74 2.53 -0.09
CA ALA A 393 24.25 1.77 -1.23
C ALA A 393 24.68 2.69 -2.39
N PHE A 394 23.88 3.71 -2.68
CA PHE A 394 24.25 4.74 -3.64
C PHE A 394 25.47 5.53 -3.14
N LEU A 395 25.45 6.00 -1.89
CA LEU A 395 26.53 6.80 -1.31
C LEU A 395 27.89 6.07 -1.37
N LEU A 396 27.92 4.76 -1.10
CA LEU A 396 29.12 3.94 -1.22
C LEU A 396 29.72 4.00 -2.62
N ASN A 397 28.90 3.81 -3.64
CA ASN A 397 29.35 3.85 -5.03
C ASN A 397 29.87 5.24 -5.42
N VAL A 398 29.21 6.29 -4.96
CA VAL A 398 29.59 7.68 -5.21
C VAL A 398 30.94 8.03 -4.59
N LEU A 399 31.18 7.62 -3.34
CA LEU A 399 32.39 7.99 -2.61
C LEU A 399 33.60 7.09 -2.93
N SER A 400 33.37 5.81 -3.21
CA SER A 400 34.44 4.80 -3.38
C SER A 400 35.59 5.18 -4.32
N PRO A 401 35.38 5.87 -5.47
CA PRO A 401 36.47 6.18 -6.40
C PRO A 401 37.58 7.04 -5.78
N ARG A 402 37.25 7.89 -4.80
CA ARG A 402 38.23 8.73 -4.10
C ARG A 402 39.06 7.97 -3.08
N PHE A 403 38.50 6.93 -2.46
CA PHE A 403 39.21 6.09 -1.51
C PHE A 403 40.16 5.09 -2.21
N GLY A 404 39.79 4.61 -3.41
CA GLY A 404 40.59 3.65 -4.17
C GLY A 404 41.89 4.20 -4.77
N LYS A 405 42.09 5.53 -4.83
CA LYS A 405 43.30 6.17 -5.40
C LYS A 405 43.94 7.18 -4.43
N PRO A 406 44.71 6.71 -3.43
CA PRO A 406 45.30 7.58 -2.40
C PRO A 406 46.24 8.63 -3.02
N GLY A 407 45.98 9.92 -2.74
CA GLY A 407 46.85 11.05 -3.10
C GLY A 407 46.43 11.89 -4.31
N GLN A 408 45.30 11.60 -4.96
CA GLN A 408 44.79 12.42 -6.08
C GLN A 408 43.81 13.53 -5.66
N ALA A 409 43.22 13.44 -4.46
CA ALA A 409 42.39 14.50 -3.86
C ALA A 409 42.29 14.28 -2.35
N ILE A 410 42.18 15.37 -1.57
CA ILE A 410 41.94 15.31 -0.13
C ILE A 410 40.46 14.95 0.07
N VAL A 411 40.21 13.85 0.76
CA VAL A 411 38.87 13.47 1.24
C VAL A 411 38.64 14.17 2.58
N SER A 412 37.47 14.78 2.79
CA SER A 412 37.13 15.40 4.08
C SER A 412 36.86 14.35 5.16
N GLU A 413 37.02 14.71 6.43
CA GLU A 413 36.69 13.82 7.55
C GLU A 413 35.22 13.40 7.53
N ASP A 414 34.32 14.32 7.18
CA ASP A 414 32.89 14.03 7.03
C ASP A 414 32.61 12.98 5.95
N ALA A 415 33.34 13.02 4.82
CA ALA A 415 33.20 12.01 3.77
C ALA A 415 33.74 10.65 4.22
N VAL A 416 34.81 10.60 5.03
CA VAL A 416 35.29 9.34 5.64
C VAL A 416 34.26 8.78 6.62
N LEU A 417 33.67 9.63 7.45
CA LEU A 417 32.64 9.23 8.41
C LEU A 417 31.38 8.71 7.70
N ALA A 418 30.89 9.43 6.69
CA ALA A 418 29.72 9.02 5.91
C ALA A 418 29.98 7.70 5.17
N TYR A 419 31.14 7.56 4.52
CA TYR A 419 31.52 6.33 3.82
C TYR A 419 31.64 5.14 4.78
N SER A 420 32.37 5.29 5.90
CA SER A 420 32.52 4.23 6.90
C SER A 420 31.19 3.83 7.54
N THR A 421 30.30 4.78 7.81
CA THR A 421 28.95 4.51 8.32
C THR A 421 28.14 3.72 7.30
N ALA A 422 28.11 4.15 6.04
CA ALA A 422 27.40 3.44 4.98
C ALA A 422 27.94 2.01 4.76
N ILE A 423 29.25 1.79 4.92
CA ILE A 423 29.85 0.44 4.87
C ILE A 423 29.27 -0.44 5.97
N LEU A 424 29.18 0.07 7.20
CA LEU A 424 28.65 -0.67 8.35
C LEU A 424 27.15 -0.95 8.22
N GLU A 425 26.39 0.03 7.72
CA GLU A 425 24.94 -0.12 7.48
C GLU A 425 24.63 -1.16 6.40
N THR A 426 25.45 -1.28 5.37
CA THR A 426 25.22 -2.20 4.25
C THR A 426 25.92 -3.55 4.40
N GLY A 427 26.93 -3.64 5.27
CA GLY A 427 27.81 -4.81 5.36
C GLY A 427 28.63 -5.05 4.10
N ALA A 428 28.93 -3.99 3.33
CA ALA A 428 29.59 -4.11 2.04
C ALA A 428 31.09 -4.39 2.18
N ALA A 429 31.46 -5.69 2.13
CA ALA A 429 32.84 -6.16 2.34
C ALA A 429 33.85 -5.54 1.35
N ASP A 430 33.48 -5.34 0.08
CA ASP A 430 34.33 -4.69 -0.92
C ASP A 430 34.68 -3.25 -0.53
N HIS A 431 33.68 -2.49 -0.07
CA HIS A 431 33.90 -1.10 0.34
C HIS A 431 34.70 -1.00 1.64
N ALA A 432 34.50 -1.93 2.58
CA ALA A 432 35.33 -2.08 3.77
C ALA A 432 36.80 -2.37 3.41
N GLU A 433 37.04 -3.22 2.40
CA GLU A 433 38.38 -3.47 1.89
C GLU A 433 39.01 -2.22 1.26
N ILE A 434 38.26 -1.47 0.45
CA ILE A 434 38.73 -0.19 -0.13
C ILE A 434 39.14 0.78 0.98
N LEU A 435 38.33 0.92 2.04
CA LEU A 435 38.64 1.79 3.17
C LEU A 435 39.85 1.27 3.98
N GLY A 436 39.99 -0.05 4.12
CA GLY A 436 41.16 -0.70 4.72
C GLY A 436 42.45 -0.39 3.95
N TRP A 437 42.43 -0.47 2.61
CA TRP A 437 43.56 -0.09 1.76
C TRP A 437 43.86 1.41 1.82
N TYR A 438 42.84 2.26 1.89
CA TYR A 438 43.01 3.71 2.09
C TYR A 438 43.73 4.00 3.42
N ALA A 439 43.31 3.36 4.51
CA ALA A 439 43.95 3.48 5.82
C ALA A 439 45.39 2.92 5.80
N TYR A 440 45.61 1.74 5.22
CA TYR A 440 46.94 1.11 5.12
C TYR A 440 47.93 1.97 4.36
N ASN A 441 47.53 2.48 3.19
CA ASN A 441 48.39 3.33 2.35
C ASN A 441 48.68 4.69 2.99
N SER A 442 47.86 5.11 3.94
CA SER A 442 48.04 6.34 4.72
C SER A 442 48.76 6.09 6.05
N ARG A 443 49.24 4.86 6.28
CA ARG A 443 49.91 4.38 7.51
C ARG A 443 49.04 4.43 8.78
N GLN A 444 47.71 4.40 8.63
CA GLN A 444 46.75 4.25 9.72
C GLN A 444 46.51 2.76 9.98
N PHE A 445 47.54 2.08 10.47
CA PHE A 445 47.58 0.60 10.48
C PHE A 445 46.59 -0.02 11.46
N GLU A 446 46.27 0.62 12.57
CA GLU A 446 45.28 0.14 13.54
C GLU A 446 43.89 0.09 12.90
N ALA A 447 43.47 1.19 12.27
CA ALA A 447 42.21 1.27 11.53
C ALA A 447 42.18 0.29 10.34
N ALA A 448 43.27 0.21 9.57
CA ALA A 448 43.38 -0.71 8.45
C ALA A 448 43.17 -2.17 8.87
N GLU A 449 43.80 -2.59 9.98
CA GLU A 449 43.65 -3.95 10.50
C GLU A 449 42.19 -4.24 10.88
N ALA A 450 41.54 -3.28 11.56
CA ALA A 450 40.17 -3.43 11.99
C ALA A 450 39.20 -3.56 10.81
N TRP A 451 39.37 -2.74 9.76
CA TRP A 451 38.56 -2.81 8.54
C TRP A 451 38.83 -4.07 7.71
N PHE A 452 40.09 -4.52 7.55
CA PHE A 452 40.39 -5.78 6.87
C PHE A 452 39.85 -6.99 7.61
N ARG A 453 39.91 -6.99 8.95
CA ARG A 453 39.29 -8.04 9.76
C ARG A 453 37.78 -8.05 9.55
N GLN A 454 37.14 -6.89 9.63
CA GLN A 454 35.69 -6.78 9.46
C GLN A 454 35.26 -7.23 8.06
N SER A 455 35.97 -6.79 7.01
CA SER A 455 35.67 -7.20 5.63
C SER A 455 35.85 -8.69 5.41
N TYR A 456 36.90 -9.30 5.96
CA TYR A 456 37.13 -10.75 5.90
C TYR A 456 36.08 -11.56 6.65
N VAL A 457 35.59 -11.05 7.80
CA VAL A 457 34.49 -11.68 8.56
C VAL A 457 33.19 -11.67 7.77
N TRP A 458 32.90 -10.59 7.05
CA TRP A 458 31.71 -10.52 6.20
C TRP A 458 31.84 -11.39 4.96
N GLU A 459 33.00 -11.39 4.31
CA GLU A 459 33.26 -12.24 3.16
C GLU A 459 34.77 -12.55 3.04
N ALA A 460 35.11 -13.83 3.13
CA ALA A 460 36.50 -14.29 3.13
C ALA A 460 37.09 -14.32 1.72
N THR A 461 38.13 -13.52 1.49
CA THR A 461 38.90 -13.50 0.23
C THR A 461 40.40 -13.40 0.50
N ALA A 462 41.19 -13.80 -0.49
CA ALA A 462 42.65 -13.74 -0.43
C ALA A 462 43.17 -12.31 -0.23
N ASP A 463 42.58 -11.33 -0.91
CA ASP A 463 43.02 -9.93 -0.86
C ASP A 463 42.75 -9.26 0.49
N ARG A 464 41.62 -9.55 1.13
CA ARG A 464 41.28 -9.05 2.48
C ARG A 464 42.20 -9.65 3.54
N LEU A 465 42.48 -10.95 3.43
CA LEU A 465 43.44 -11.63 4.29
C LEU A 465 44.86 -11.07 4.09
N LYS A 466 45.24 -10.79 2.83
CA LYS A 466 46.52 -10.17 2.48
C LYS A 466 46.67 -8.78 3.11
N GLY A 467 45.64 -7.93 3.03
CA GLY A 467 45.60 -6.63 3.70
C GLY A 467 45.78 -6.75 5.22
N LEU A 468 45.07 -7.68 5.86
CA LEU A 468 45.20 -7.98 7.28
C LEU A 468 46.65 -8.39 7.65
N ALA A 469 47.21 -9.34 6.89
CA ALA A 469 48.56 -9.86 7.11
C ALA A 469 49.66 -8.80 6.91
N LEU A 470 49.55 -7.98 5.85
CA LEU A 470 50.45 -6.85 5.61
C LEU A 470 50.42 -5.87 6.77
N THR A 471 49.23 -5.55 7.25
CA THR A 471 49.04 -4.61 8.36
C THR A 471 49.67 -5.12 9.65
N MET A 472 49.50 -6.40 10.00
CA MET A 472 50.18 -7.03 11.15
C MET A 472 51.70 -6.94 11.06
N LEU A 473 52.28 -7.14 9.87
CA LEU A 473 53.73 -6.98 9.67
C LEU A 473 54.18 -5.54 9.88
N ARG A 474 53.41 -4.55 9.42
CA ARG A 474 53.73 -3.12 9.59
C ARG A 474 53.64 -2.67 11.05
N GLN A 475 52.75 -3.26 11.83
CA GLN A 475 52.67 -3.06 13.29
C GLN A 475 53.73 -3.87 14.08
N GLY A 476 54.56 -4.69 13.41
CA GLY A 476 55.59 -5.50 14.07
C GLY A 476 55.08 -6.79 14.75
N ARG A 477 53.82 -7.17 14.52
CA ARG A 477 53.15 -8.35 15.12
C ARG A 477 53.50 -9.65 14.40
N LYS A 478 54.78 -9.98 14.37
CA LYS A 478 55.32 -11.14 13.63
C LYS A 478 54.75 -12.49 14.07
N LYS A 479 54.43 -12.65 15.36
CA LYS A 479 53.82 -13.88 15.90
C LYS A 479 52.42 -14.10 15.34
N ASP A 480 51.60 -13.06 15.35
CA ASP A 480 50.22 -13.12 14.86
C ASP A 480 50.18 -13.35 13.35
N TYR A 481 51.08 -12.69 12.59
CA TYR A 481 51.29 -12.97 11.18
C TYR A 481 51.66 -14.46 10.92
N ALA A 482 52.59 -15.01 11.71
CA ALA A 482 53.01 -16.40 11.55
C ALA A 482 51.86 -17.39 11.86
N ALA A 483 51.03 -17.09 12.87
CA ALA A 483 49.84 -17.88 13.19
C ALA A 483 48.81 -17.81 12.05
N LEU A 484 48.52 -16.60 11.54
CA LEU A 484 47.59 -16.40 10.43
C LEU A 484 48.04 -17.15 9.16
N LYS A 485 49.35 -17.11 8.87
CA LYS A 485 49.96 -17.87 7.76
C LYS A 485 49.90 -19.39 7.98
N ALA A 486 50.07 -19.88 9.20
CA ALA A 486 49.96 -21.30 9.47
C ALA A 486 48.53 -21.83 9.25
N GLU A 487 47.53 -21.04 9.64
CA GLU A 487 46.12 -21.38 9.50
C GLU A 487 45.63 -21.28 8.04
N HIS A 488 45.98 -20.21 7.34
CA HIS A 488 45.44 -19.90 6.01
C HIS A 488 46.42 -20.17 4.86
N GLY A 489 47.64 -20.65 5.18
CA GLY A 489 48.73 -20.89 4.24
C GLY A 489 48.37 -21.80 3.08
N GLY A 490 47.62 -22.86 3.35
CA GLY A 490 47.15 -23.81 2.34
C GLY A 490 45.92 -23.34 1.56
N LEU A 491 45.11 -22.43 2.13
CA LEU A 491 43.89 -21.90 1.51
C LEU A 491 44.21 -20.85 0.44
N TYR A 492 45.19 -19.99 0.70
CA TYR A 492 45.61 -18.92 -0.21
C TYR A 492 47.14 -18.91 -0.37
N PRO A 493 47.74 -19.87 -1.09
CA PRO A 493 49.20 -20.02 -1.14
C PRO A 493 49.91 -18.83 -1.81
N ASP A 494 49.25 -18.17 -2.76
CA ASP A 494 49.88 -17.16 -3.63
C ASP A 494 50.11 -15.80 -2.93
N ILE A 495 49.36 -15.47 -1.89
CA ILE A 495 49.48 -14.15 -1.23
C ILE A 495 50.73 -14.03 -0.36
N TRP A 496 51.28 -15.12 0.19
CA TRP A 496 52.37 -15.05 1.16
C TRP A 496 53.72 -14.61 0.58
N PRO A 497 54.13 -15.09 -0.62
CA PRO A 497 55.30 -14.54 -1.31
C PRO A 497 55.12 -13.04 -1.63
N GLU A 498 53.93 -12.63 -2.06
CA GLU A 498 53.63 -11.22 -2.35
C GLU A 498 53.72 -10.34 -1.11
N ILE A 499 53.18 -10.81 0.03
CA ILE A 499 53.27 -10.11 1.32
C ILE A 499 54.73 -9.92 1.73
N ALA A 500 55.56 -10.95 1.55
CA ALA A 500 56.98 -10.89 1.90
C ALA A 500 57.77 -9.89 1.02
N ALA A 501 57.37 -9.73 -0.24
CA ALA A 501 57.99 -8.81 -1.19
C ALA A 501 57.42 -7.39 -1.14
N ALA A 502 56.30 -7.15 -0.44
CA ALA A 502 55.58 -5.89 -0.48
C ALA A 502 56.38 -4.75 0.20
N PRO A 503 56.58 -3.59 -0.46
CA PRO A 503 57.22 -2.44 0.13
C PRO A 503 56.33 -1.78 1.20
N THR A 504 56.95 -1.01 2.09
CA THR A 504 56.21 -0.16 3.04
C THR A 504 55.61 1.02 2.27
N PRO A 505 54.32 1.34 2.46
CA PRO A 505 53.71 2.50 1.79
C PRO A 505 54.32 3.81 2.31
N ASP A 506 54.53 4.76 1.40
CA ASP A 506 54.93 6.12 1.73
C ASP A 506 53.80 6.84 2.48
N ARG A 507 54.17 7.68 3.45
CA ARG A 507 53.18 8.47 4.20
C ARG A 507 52.56 9.51 3.26
N LYS A 508 51.23 9.46 3.10
CA LYS A 508 50.44 10.45 2.36
C LYS A 508 49.56 11.23 3.33
N ASP A 509 49.26 12.48 3.00
CA ASP A 509 48.26 13.27 3.70
C ASP A 509 46.87 12.70 3.38
N ALA A 510 46.15 12.30 4.42
CA ALA A 510 44.85 11.63 4.33
C ALA A 510 44.02 11.91 5.59
N ALA A 511 42.70 11.94 5.44
CA ALA A 511 41.79 12.07 6.57
C ALA A 511 41.84 10.82 7.48
N SER A 512 41.55 11.04 8.76
CA SER A 512 41.57 9.96 9.75
C SER A 512 40.43 8.98 9.51
N VAL A 513 40.73 7.68 9.58
CA VAL A 513 39.76 6.59 9.51
C VAL A 513 39.58 6.02 10.91
N ALA A 514 38.35 6.04 11.41
CA ALA A 514 38.01 5.38 12.66
C ALA A 514 37.91 3.86 12.48
N GLU A 515 38.09 3.08 13.55
CA GLU A 515 37.78 1.66 13.54
C GLU A 515 36.26 1.41 13.31
N PRO A 516 35.87 0.24 12.76
CA PRO A 516 34.47 -0.16 12.62
C PRO A 516 33.69 -0.01 13.93
N ALA A 517 32.75 0.95 13.96
CA ALA A 517 31.87 1.14 15.11
C ALA A 517 30.95 -0.09 15.29
N ARG A 518 30.82 -0.56 16.54
CA ARG A 518 29.91 -1.65 16.87
C ARG A 518 28.48 -1.13 17.00
N GLY A 519 27.52 -1.86 16.43
CA GLY A 519 26.08 -1.58 16.62
C GLY A 519 25.49 -0.49 15.73
N VAL A 520 26.15 -0.13 14.63
CA VAL A 520 25.56 0.74 13.60
C VAL A 520 24.32 0.06 13.01
N LYS A 521 23.18 0.75 13.06
CA LYS A 521 21.89 0.26 12.56
C LYS A 521 21.74 0.63 11.09
N THR A 522 21.22 -0.29 10.29
CA THR A 522 20.92 -0.04 8.88
C THR A 522 19.85 1.04 8.71
N SER A 523 19.85 1.75 7.58
CA SER A 523 18.86 2.80 7.27
C SER A 523 17.42 2.33 7.41
N TYR A 524 17.08 1.12 6.92
CA TYR A 524 15.73 0.57 7.04
C TYR A 524 15.30 0.31 8.50
N VAL A 525 16.23 -0.06 9.39
CA VAL A 525 15.95 -0.18 10.82
C VAL A 525 15.73 1.19 11.45
N ARG A 526 16.50 2.21 11.07
CA ARG A 526 16.28 3.60 11.53
C ARG A 526 14.88 4.09 11.14
N HIS A 527 14.45 3.86 9.91
CA HIS A 527 13.11 4.22 9.45
C HIS A 527 12.01 3.44 10.17
N PHE A 528 12.20 2.15 10.43
CA PHE A 528 11.28 1.35 11.23
C PHE A 528 11.10 1.92 12.63
N GLU A 529 12.19 2.24 13.33
CA GLU A 529 12.16 2.82 14.68
C GLU A 529 11.51 4.22 14.71
N ALA A 530 11.74 5.01 13.66
CA ALA A 530 11.10 6.30 13.45
C ALA A 530 9.63 6.19 13.00
N LYS A 531 9.09 4.97 12.84
CA LYS A 531 7.76 4.68 12.29
C LYS A 531 7.51 5.24 10.88
N ASN A 532 8.59 5.54 10.14
CA ASN A 532 8.51 5.89 8.73
C ASN A 532 8.48 4.62 7.89
N TYR A 533 7.36 3.90 7.96
CA TYR A 533 7.20 2.60 7.31
C TYR A 533 7.31 2.65 5.77
N PRO A 534 6.83 3.69 5.05
CA PRO A 534 7.04 3.78 3.61
C PRO A 534 8.53 3.90 3.23
N ALA A 535 9.32 4.69 3.97
CA ALA A 535 10.77 4.76 3.74
C ALA A 535 11.46 3.44 4.08
N CYS A 536 11.09 2.80 5.20
CA CYS A 536 11.57 1.47 5.59
C CYS A 536 11.42 0.46 4.44
N LEU A 537 10.22 0.37 3.85
CA LEU A 537 9.96 -0.58 2.76
C LEU A 537 10.75 -0.26 1.49
N ARG A 538 10.85 1.02 1.10
CA ARG A 538 11.66 1.43 -0.06
C ARG A 538 13.13 1.03 0.10
N GLU A 539 13.71 1.24 1.29
CA GLU A 539 15.09 0.84 1.55
C GLU A 539 15.26 -0.69 1.51
N ILE A 540 14.31 -1.45 2.05
CA ILE A 540 14.35 -2.92 1.99
C ILE A 540 14.24 -3.42 0.55
N ASP A 541 13.34 -2.85 -0.25
CA ASP A 541 13.14 -3.28 -1.65
C ASP A 541 14.42 -3.08 -2.49
N ARG A 542 15.20 -2.03 -2.21
CA ARG A 542 16.51 -1.78 -2.88
C ARG A 542 17.57 -2.85 -2.56
N LEU A 543 17.42 -3.61 -1.48
CA LEU A 543 18.35 -4.69 -1.13
C LEU A 543 18.23 -5.91 -2.07
N GLY A 544 17.18 -5.96 -2.91
CA GLY A 544 16.96 -7.05 -3.86
C GLY A 544 16.89 -8.42 -3.17
N ALA A 545 17.69 -9.38 -3.60
CA ALA A 545 17.70 -10.72 -3.03
C ALA A 545 18.01 -10.76 -1.52
N SER A 546 18.76 -9.77 -0.99
CA SER A 546 19.05 -9.69 0.45
C SER A 546 17.83 -9.34 1.30
N ALA A 547 16.76 -8.80 0.69
CA ALA A 547 15.49 -8.54 1.38
C ALA A 547 14.84 -9.82 1.94
N GLN A 548 15.15 -10.98 1.35
CA GLN A 548 14.62 -12.28 1.76
C GLN A 548 15.35 -12.90 2.95
N LYS A 549 16.43 -12.28 3.44
CA LYS A 549 17.09 -12.73 4.66
C LYS A 549 16.10 -12.63 5.83
N PRO A 550 16.00 -13.63 6.72
CA PRO A 550 14.95 -13.65 7.73
C PRO A 550 14.93 -12.41 8.64
N ALA A 551 16.09 -11.77 8.86
CA ALA A 551 16.19 -10.59 9.73
C ALA A 551 15.63 -9.35 9.06
N VAL A 552 15.84 -9.23 7.74
CA VAL A 552 15.31 -8.15 6.93
C VAL A 552 13.81 -8.35 6.72
N ALA A 553 13.39 -9.57 6.39
CA ALA A 553 11.98 -9.94 6.23
C ALA A 553 11.18 -9.69 7.52
N LEU A 554 11.77 -9.89 8.70
CA LEU A 554 11.13 -9.56 9.97
C LEU A 554 10.80 -8.06 10.05
N ILE A 555 11.78 -7.19 9.78
CA ILE A 555 11.56 -5.73 9.79
C ILE A 555 10.57 -5.31 8.69
N ARG A 556 10.66 -5.92 7.50
CA ARG A 556 9.70 -5.71 6.40
C ARG A 556 8.27 -5.98 6.87
N GLY A 557 8.03 -7.14 7.48
CA GLY A 557 6.72 -7.52 8.00
C GLY A 557 6.19 -6.53 9.03
N TRP A 558 7.05 -6.02 9.92
CA TRP A 558 6.64 -4.99 10.88
C TRP A 558 6.32 -3.64 10.22
N CYS A 559 7.06 -3.24 9.19
CA CYS A 559 6.77 -2.02 8.42
C CYS A 559 5.44 -2.16 7.64
N GLU A 560 5.19 -3.30 7.00
CA GLU A 560 3.91 -3.60 6.33
C GLU A 560 2.73 -3.66 7.30
N LEU A 561 2.91 -4.29 8.46
CA LEU A 561 1.90 -4.36 9.52
C LEU A 561 1.57 -2.95 10.05
N GLY A 562 2.59 -2.09 10.22
CA GLY A 562 2.40 -0.68 10.60
C GLY A 562 1.59 0.12 9.58
N LEU A 563 1.64 -0.27 8.30
CA LEU A 563 0.81 0.27 7.22
C LEU A 563 -0.52 -0.47 7.02
N LYS A 564 -0.84 -1.43 7.90
CA LYS A 564 -2.04 -2.28 7.82
C LYS A 564 -2.13 -3.10 6.52
N ARG A 565 -0.99 -3.37 5.88
CA ARG A 565 -0.89 -4.27 4.72
C ARG A 565 -0.80 -5.72 5.20
N PHE A 566 -1.89 -6.21 5.78
CA PHE A 566 -1.89 -7.45 6.55
C PHE A 566 -1.44 -8.68 5.73
N ASN A 567 -1.85 -8.76 4.45
CA ASN A 567 -1.44 -9.88 3.58
C ASN A 567 0.05 -9.85 3.24
N ASP A 568 0.59 -8.67 2.91
CA ASP A 568 2.02 -8.49 2.63
C ASP A 568 2.84 -8.79 3.90
N ALA A 569 2.42 -8.21 5.04
CA ALA A 569 3.05 -8.42 6.32
C ALA A 569 3.10 -9.90 6.70
N ARG A 570 1.99 -10.64 6.49
CA ARG A 570 1.95 -12.09 6.70
C ARG A 570 3.00 -12.81 5.87
N SER A 571 3.06 -12.52 4.56
CA SER A 571 4.07 -13.13 3.66
C SER A 571 5.50 -12.85 4.13
N SER A 572 5.80 -11.61 4.51
CA SER A 572 7.11 -11.22 5.04
C SER A 572 7.45 -11.92 6.35
N PHE A 573 6.49 -12.05 7.27
CA PHE A 573 6.70 -12.80 8.51
C PHE A 573 6.87 -14.30 8.27
N GLU A 574 6.17 -14.91 7.31
CA GLU A 574 6.37 -16.31 6.93
C GLU A 574 7.80 -16.56 6.44
N VAL A 575 8.37 -15.65 5.65
CA VAL A 575 9.81 -15.69 5.29
C VAL A 575 10.68 -15.57 6.54
N ALA A 576 10.37 -14.63 7.44
CA ALA A 576 11.12 -14.40 8.67
C ALA A 576 11.08 -15.58 9.67
N MET A 577 10.06 -16.43 9.62
CA MET A 577 9.94 -17.63 10.47
C MET A 577 11.05 -18.67 10.21
N SER A 578 11.70 -18.62 9.05
CA SER A 578 12.89 -19.43 8.77
C SER A 578 14.13 -19.04 9.62
N GLY A 579 14.08 -17.90 10.32
CA GLY A 579 15.05 -17.49 11.33
C GLY A 579 15.06 -18.42 12.57
N THR A 580 15.83 -18.06 13.60
CA THR A 580 15.98 -18.90 14.82
C THR A 580 15.75 -18.11 16.12
N GLY A 581 15.42 -18.84 17.20
CA GLY A 581 15.26 -18.24 18.54
C GLY A 581 14.23 -17.11 18.60
N GLN A 582 14.64 -15.97 19.17
CA GLN A 582 13.78 -14.80 19.35
C GLN A 582 13.20 -14.29 18.02
N GLN A 583 14.00 -14.31 16.95
CA GLN A 583 13.58 -13.84 15.63
C GLN A 583 12.39 -14.63 15.09
N ARG A 584 12.41 -15.96 15.22
CA ARG A 584 11.27 -16.80 14.82
C ARG A 584 10.05 -16.50 15.70
N SER A 585 10.25 -16.33 17.01
CA SER A 585 9.16 -15.99 17.93
C SER A 585 8.52 -14.64 17.60
N ASP A 586 9.32 -13.63 17.24
CA ASP A 586 8.85 -12.32 16.80
C ASP A 586 8.10 -12.42 15.48
N ALA A 587 8.59 -13.23 14.53
CA ALA A 587 7.93 -13.46 13.26
C ALA A 587 6.56 -14.15 13.41
N VAL A 588 6.47 -15.21 14.22
CA VAL A 588 5.20 -15.91 14.48
C VAL A 588 4.19 -14.97 15.13
N TYR A 589 4.62 -14.16 16.10
CA TYR A 589 3.76 -13.19 16.75
C TYR A 589 3.26 -12.12 15.77
N GLY A 590 4.15 -11.57 14.93
CA GLY A 590 3.80 -10.65 13.85
C GLY A 590 2.82 -11.26 12.85
N ALA A 591 3.05 -12.49 12.40
CA ALA A 591 2.14 -13.21 11.50
C ALA A 591 0.75 -13.41 12.12
N GLY A 592 0.67 -13.73 13.42
CA GLY A 592 -0.59 -13.82 14.16
C GLY A 592 -1.34 -12.49 14.20
N LEU A 593 -0.65 -11.37 14.46
CA LEU A 593 -1.24 -10.03 14.41
C LEU A 593 -1.74 -9.69 13.00
N SER A 594 -0.97 -10.03 11.96
CA SER A 594 -1.36 -9.82 10.56
C SER A 594 -2.61 -10.62 10.19
N LEU A 595 -2.71 -11.89 10.58
CA LEU A 595 -3.89 -12.73 10.34
C LEU A 595 -5.14 -12.16 11.02
N LEU A 596 -5.02 -11.70 12.27
CA LEU A 596 -6.13 -11.07 12.99
C LEU A 596 -6.52 -9.71 12.39
N GLY A 597 -5.54 -8.94 11.91
CA GLY A 597 -5.78 -7.72 11.14
C GLY A 597 -6.58 -8.01 9.87
N ALA A 598 -6.27 -9.12 9.19
CA ALA A 598 -6.97 -9.60 8.00
C ALA A 598 -8.29 -10.36 8.30
N ARG A 599 -8.74 -10.43 9.57
CA ARG A 599 -9.93 -11.18 10.03
C ARG A 599 -9.89 -12.69 9.79
N LEU A 600 -8.70 -13.25 9.51
CA LEU A 600 -8.44 -14.68 9.38
C LEU A 600 -8.23 -15.31 10.76
N THR A 601 -9.31 -15.33 11.55
CA THR A 601 -9.27 -15.63 13.00
C THR A 601 -8.89 -17.08 13.27
N ASP A 602 -9.38 -18.02 12.47
CA ASP A 602 -9.13 -19.45 12.68
C ASP A 602 -7.70 -19.83 12.26
N GLU A 603 -7.19 -19.21 11.20
CA GLU A 603 -5.79 -19.33 10.79
C GLU A 603 -4.84 -18.77 11.84
N ALA A 604 -5.20 -17.65 12.49
CA ALA A 604 -4.41 -17.09 13.58
C ALA A 604 -4.32 -18.05 14.77
N GLU A 605 -5.43 -18.69 15.16
CA GLU A 605 -5.42 -19.69 16.22
C GLU A 605 -4.61 -20.94 15.83
N ALA A 606 -4.76 -21.43 14.60
CA ALA A 606 -3.99 -22.55 14.09
C ALA A 606 -2.48 -22.26 14.11
N LEU A 607 -2.08 -21.04 13.72
CA LEU A 607 -0.69 -20.60 13.72
C LEU A 607 -0.07 -20.66 15.12
N ILE A 608 -0.71 -20.03 16.12
CA ILE A 608 -0.18 -20.00 17.50
C ILE A 608 -0.22 -21.36 18.19
N THR A 609 -1.10 -22.25 17.73
CA THR A 609 -1.13 -23.65 18.18
C THR A 609 0.03 -24.45 17.59
N ALA A 610 0.34 -24.25 16.31
CA ALA A 610 1.45 -24.91 15.64
C ALA A 610 2.82 -24.37 16.09
N TRP A 611 2.89 -23.08 16.44
CA TRP A 611 4.11 -22.39 16.84
C TRP A 611 3.91 -21.67 18.18
N PRO A 612 4.10 -22.36 19.31
CA PRO A 612 3.87 -21.79 20.63
C PRO A 612 4.69 -20.52 20.88
N LEU A 613 4.03 -19.50 21.42
CA LEU A 613 4.63 -18.23 21.80
C LEU A 613 4.85 -18.15 23.32
N SER A 614 5.42 -17.06 23.80
CA SER A 614 5.41 -16.77 25.24
C SER A 614 3.96 -16.59 25.73
N GLN A 615 3.69 -16.96 26.98
CA GLN A 615 2.35 -16.87 27.57
C GLN A 615 1.74 -15.47 27.42
N ALA A 616 2.56 -14.42 27.53
CA ALA A 616 2.10 -13.04 27.38
C ALA A 616 1.62 -12.72 25.96
N ARG A 617 2.40 -13.10 24.93
CA ARG A 617 2.06 -12.89 23.51
C ARG A 617 0.88 -13.75 23.08
N GLU A 618 0.86 -15.01 23.51
CA GLU A 618 -0.27 -15.89 23.22
C GLU A 618 -1.57 -15.36 23.85
N ARG A 619 -1.53 -14.90 25.11
CA ARG A 619 -2.67 -14.26 25.77
C ARG A 619 -3.18 -13.06 24.97
N GLU A 620 -2.30 -12.21 24.49
CA GLU A 620 -2.67 -11.03 23.69
C GLU A 620 -3.40 -11.43 22.40
N LEU A 621 -2.85 -12.35 21.62
CA LEU A 621 -3.48 -12.84 20.40
C LEU A 621 -4.82 -13.53 20.68
N ARG A 622 -4.90 -14.35 21.73
CA ARG A 622 -6.15 -15.04 22.12
C ARG A 622 -7.24 -14.06 22.56
N VAL A 623 -6.88 -12.97 23.24
CA VAL A 623 -7.85 -11.93 23.62
C VAL A 623 -8.54 -11.33 22.40
N GLU A 624 -7.79 -11.10 21.32
CA GLU A 624 -8.34 -10.59 20.06
C GLU A 624 -9.10 -11.68 19.28
N ILE A 625 -8.59 -12.91 19.21
CA ILE A 625 -9.29 -14.06 18.60
C ILE A 625 -10.69 -14.21 19.18
N TYR A 626 -10.82 -14.22 20.51
CA TYR A 626 -12.11 -14.37 21.15
C TYR A 626 -13.02 -13.16 21.00
N MET A 627 -12.46 -11.95 20.89
CA MET A 627 -13.23 -10.75 20.56
C MET A 627 -13.84 -10.85 19.15
N GLN A 628 -13.04 -11.20 18.15
CA GLN A 628 -13.52 -11.33 16.76
C GLN A 628 -14.56 -12.45 16.64
N ARG A 629 -14.38 -13.59 17.32
CA ARG A 629 -15.37 -14.66 17.39
C ARG A 629 -16.68 -14.24 18.06
N ALA A 630 -16.59 -13.56 19.20
CA ALA A 630 -17.77 -13.08 19.91
C ALA A 630 -18.61 -12.15 19.03
N ARG A 631 -17.95 -11.20 18.36
CA ARG A 631 -18.59 -10.25 17.46
C ARG A 631 -19.22 -10.93 16.24
N SER A 632 -18.46 -11.78 15.54
CA SER A 632 -18.93 -12.50 14.36
C SER A 632 -20.13 -13.40 14.69
N ALA A 633 -20.07 -14.14 15.81
CA ALA A 633 -21.18 -14.96 16.26
C ALA A 633 -22.41 -14.12 16.63
N PHE A 634 -22.22 -12.97 17.29
CA PHE A 634 -23.32 -12.08 17.64
C PHE A 634 -24.02 -11.49 16.40
N GLU A 635 -23.24 -11.03 15.42
CA GLU A 635 -23.74 -10.50 14.15
C GLU A 635 -24.50 -11.57 13.35
N GLN A 636 -24.08 -12.84 13.44
CA GLN A 636 -24.76 -14.00 12.86
C GLN A 636 -25.93 -14.54 13.72
N GLN A 637 -26.31 -13.83 14.80
CA GLN A 637 -27.38 -14.23 15.73
C GLN A 637 -27.12 -15.57 16.46
N GLN A 638 -25.87 -16.02 16.49
CA GLN A 638 -25.43 -17.20 17.23
C GLN A 638 -25.07 -16.82 18.68
N PHE A 639 -26.09 -16.40 19.44
CA PHE A 639 -25.89 -15.76 20.74
C PHE A 639 -25.23 -16.66 21.79
N GLU A 640 -25.44 -17.99 21.78
CA GLU A 640 -24.73 -18.91 22.69
C GLU A 640 -23.23 -18.99 22.36
N SER A 641 -22.88 -19.04 21.07
CA SER A 641 -21.47 -19.01 20.63
C SER A 641 -20.81 -17.68 20.97
N ALA A 642 -21.54 -16.57 20.84
CA ALA A 642 -21.06 -15.25 21.24
C ALA A 642 -20.74 -15.21 22.74
N LEU A 643 -21.64 -15.71 23.60
CA LEU A 643 -21.42 -15.80 25.03
C LEU A 643 -20.22 -16.69 25.39
N ALA A 644 -20.08 -17.85 24.74
CA ALA A 644 -18.94 -18.75 24.97
C ALA A 644 -17.59 -18.09 24.63
N ALA A 645 -17.53 -17.34 23.54
CA ALA A 645 -16.33 -16.59 23.17
C ALA A 645 -16.03 -15.45 24.15
N LEU A 646 -17.06 -14.71 24.61
CA LEU A 646 -16.91 -13.68 25.63
C LEU A 646 -16.40 -14.26 26.97
N ASP A 647 -16.88 -15.44 27.37
CA ASP A 647 -16.41 -16.15 28.57
C ASP A 647 -14.94 -16.57 28.45
N ALA A 648 -14.56 -17.15 27.29
CA ALA A 648 -13.18 -17.52 27.01
C ALA A 648 -12.25 -16.29 27.07
N ARG A 649 -12.70 -15.13 26.56
CA ARG A 649 -11.96 -13.87 26.66
C ARG A 649 -11.89 -13.36 28.10
N ALA A 650 -13.00 -13.41 28.85
CA ALA A 650 -13.08 -12.94 30.22
C ALA A 650 -12.15 -13.72 31.17
N ALA A 651 -11.86 -14.98 30.87
CA ALA A 651 -10.84 -15.77 31.56
C ALA A 651 -9.41 -15.25 31.35
N LEU A 652 -9.16 -14.53 30.25
CA LEU A 652 -7.86 -13.96 29.92
C LEU A 652 -7.71 -12.52 30.37
N VAL A 653 -8.74 -11.68 30.23
CA VAL A 653 -8.69 -10.25 30.53
C VAL A 653 -10.04 -9.77 31.01
N ALA A 654 -10.05 -8.74 31.88
CA ALA A 654 -11.30 -8.13 32.32
C ALA A 654 -12.17 -7.71 31.12
N GLU A 655 -13.46 -7.98 31.23
CA GLU A 655 -14.42 -7.65 30.19
C GLU A 655 -14.64 -6.14 30.14
N SER A 656 -14.60 -5.56 28.94
CA SER A 656 -14.84 -4.14 28.72
C SER A 656 -16.33 -3.83 28.64
N ARG A 657 -16.68 -2.54 28.79
CA ARG A 657 -18.08 -2.08 28.88
C ARG A 657 -18.91 -2.47 27.64
N ASP A 658 -18.33 -2.27 26.46
CA ASP A 658 -18.90 -2.62 25.16
C ASP A 658 -19.17 -4.13 25.05
N LEU A 659 -18.26 -4.97 25.55
CA LEU A 659 -18.44 -6.42 25.57
C LEU A 659 -19.49 -6.87 26.59
N MET A 660 -19.55 -6.23 27.76
CA MET A 660 -20.65 -6.44 28.72
C MET A 660 -22.01 -6.06 28.12
N GLN A 661 -22.06 -5.00 27.31
CA GLN A 661 -23.28 -4.61 26.60
C GLN A 661 -23.68 -5.67 25.56
N MET A 662 -22.73 -6.14 24.74
CA MET A 662 -22.94 -7.26 23.80
C MET A 662 -23.46 -8.51 24.51
N ARG A 663 -22.87 -8.86 25.67
CA ARG A 663 -23.32 -9.96 26.53
C ARG A 663 -24.77 -9.78 27.00
N ALA A 664 -25.13 -8.58 27.45
CA ALA A 664 -26.49 -8.29 27.91
C ALA A 664 -27.50 -8.48 26.78
N TRP A 665 -27.19 -7.98 25.58
CA TRP A 665 -28.02 -8.19 24.39
C TRP A 665 -28.11 -9.67 23.99
N ALA A 666 -27.01 -10.42 24.05
CA ALA A 666 -27.02 -11.85 23.74
C ALA A 666 -27.94 -12.61 24.70
N TYR A 667 -27.90 -12.31 26.01
CA TYR A 667 -28.83 -12.90 26.97
C TYR A 667 -30.29 -12.54 26.69
N TYR A 668 -30.56 -11.28 26.31
CA TYR A 668 -31.91 -10.85 25.97
C TYR A 668 -32.46 -11.62 24.76
N HIS A 669 -31.68 -11.77 23.68
CA HIS A 669 -32.11 -12.51 22.50
C HIS A 669 -32.28 -14.03 22.73
N LEU A 670 -31.62 -14.58 23.75
CA LEU A 670 -31.83 -15.96 24.22
C LEU A 670 -33.04 -16.12 25.17
N GLY A 671 -33.84 -15.07 25.38
CA GLY A 671 -34.98 -15.07 26.30
C GLY A 671 -34.58 -15.05 27.78
N ARG A 672 -33.32 -14.74 28.10
CA ARG A 672 -32.78 -14.68 29.47
C ARG A 672 -32.79 -13.24 29.99
N SER A 673 -33.96 -12.59 29.96
CA SER A 673 -34.14 -11.16 30.27
C SER A 673 -33.65 -10.74 31.66
N ASP A 674 -33.79 -11.59 32.68
CA ASP A 674 -33.32 -11.29 34.04
C ASP A 674 -31.79 -11.08 34.09
N ARG A 675 -31.04 -11.90 33.35
CA ARG A 675 -29.58 -11.77 33.24
C ARG A 675 -29.20 -10.52 32.46
N ALA A 676 -29.91 -10.24 31.36
CA ALA A 676 -29.70 -9.02 30.58
C ALA A 676 -29.91 -7.76 31.44
N LYS A 677 -31.04 -7.67 32.16
CA LYS A 677 -31.34 -6.55 33.07
C LYS A 677 -30.29 -6.40 34.18
N ALA A 678 -29.81 -7.50 34.76
CA ALA A 678 -28.77 -7.45 35.78
C ALA A 678 -27.48 -6.79 35.25
N ILE A 679 -27.05 -7.15 34.04
CA ILE A 679 -25.86 -6.57 33.41
C ILE A 679 -26.08 -5.11 33.02
N PHE A 680 -27.24 -4.77 32.44
CA PHE A 680 -27.56 -3.36 32.13
C PHE A 680 -27.62 -2.47 33.39
N ARG A 681 -28.13 -2.98 34.51
CA ARG A 681 -28.08 -2.27 35.80
C ARG A 681 -26.64 -2.06 36.27
N GLN A 682 -25.80 -3.09 36.18
CA GLN A 682 -24.38 -3.01 36.52
C GLN A 682 -23.66 -1.96 35.66
N LEU A 683 -23.93 -1.93 34.36
CA LEU A 683 -23.40 -0.93 33.43
C LEU A 683 -23.78 0.50 33.84
N ASN A 684 -25.03 0.71 34.24
CA ASN A 684 -25.54 2.02 34.65
C ASN A 684 -25.09 2.48 36.06
N MET A 685 -24.66 1.56 36.94
CA MET A 685 -24.16 1.91 38.28
C MET A 685 -22.75 2.52 38.26
N VAL A 686 -21.96 2.27 37.21
CA VAL A 686 -20.57 2.72 37.11
C VAL A 686 -20.46 4.14 36.53
N ILE A 687 -21.28 4.48 35.54
CA ILE A 687 -21.52 5.83 34.98
C ILE A 687 -22.98 5.84 34.50
N ARG A 688 -23.68 6.97 34.62
CA ARG A 688 -25.07 7.12 34.13
C ARG A 688 -25.10 6.90 32.61
N ASP A 689 -25.45 5.69 32.18
CA ASP A 689 -25.48 5.26 30.78
C ASP A 689 -26.92 5.30 30.29
N THR A 690 -27.24 6.34 29.51
CA THR A 690 -28.57 6.56 28.96
C THR A 690 -29.00 5.43 28.02
N ALA A 691 -28.07 4.75 27.34
CA ALA A 691 -28.36 3.61 26.49
C ALA A 691 -28.72 2.37 27.32
N ALA A 692 -28.04 2.16 28.45
CA ALA A 692 -28.40 1.09 29.39
C ALA A 692 -29.78 1.30 30.03
N LEU A 693 -30.13 2.55 30.36
CA LEU A 693 -31.47 2.90 30.86
C LEU A 693 -32.57 2.66 29.80
N ALA A 694 -32.33 3.12 28.58
CA ALA A 694 -33.25 2.90 27.46
C ALA A 694 -33.45 1.40 27.16
N ALA A 695 -32.38 0.59 27.23
CA ALA A 695 -32.47 -0.86 27.07
C ALA A 695 -33.33 -1.51 28.17
N ILE A 696 -33.17 -1.11 29.44
CA ILE A 696 -33.99 -1.63 30.55
C ILE A 696 -35.47 -1.28 30.33
N GLU A 697 -35.78 -0.04 29.95
CA GLU A 697 -37.14 0.43 29.69
C GLU A 697 -37.77 -0.29 28.49
N MET A 698 -37.00 -0.50 27.41
CA MET A 698 -37.42 -1.30 26.26
C MET A 698 -37.76 -2.76 26.64
N ILE A 699 -36.94 -3.39 27.50
CA ILE A 699 -37.22 -4.76 27.95
C ILE A 699 -38.50 -4.78 28.81
N ASN A 700 -38.69 -3.81 29.71
CA ASN A 700 -39.89 -3.73 30.55
C ASN A 700 -41.18 -3.51 29.73
N THR A 701 -41.14 -2.61 28.76
CA THR A 701 -42.29 -2.31 27.87
C THR A 701 -42.68 -3.49 26.99
N ARG A 702 -41.73 -4.30 26.50
CA ARG A 702 -42.03 -5.53 25.74
C ARG A 702 -42.57 -6.66 26.60
N GLU A 703 -42.18 -6.73 27.86
CA GLU A 703 -42.64 -7.76 28.81
C GLU A 703 -43.96 -7.40 29.52
N GLY A 704 -44.52 -6.22 29.27
CA GLY A 704 -45.80 -5.78 29.82
C GLY A 704 -45.78 -5.40 31.30
N ASN A 705 -44.66 -4.84 31.78
CA ASN A 705 -44.50 -4.32 33.16
C ASN A 705 -44.53 -2.79 33.22
#